data_AF-A0A067NV95-F1
#
_entry.id   AF-A0A067NV95-F1
#
_cell.length_a   1.000
_cell.length_b   1.000
_cell.length_c   1.000
_cell.angle_alpha   90.00
_cell.angle_beta   90.00
_cell.angle_gamma   90.00
#
_symmetry.space_group_name_H-M   'P 1'
#
loop_
_entity.id
_entity.type
_entity.pdbx_description
1 polymer ?
#
loop_
_entity_poly.entity_id
_entity_poly.type
_entity_poly.pdbx_seq_one_letter_code
_entity_poly.pdbx_strand_id
1 'polypeptide(L)'
;MAVPAEFTTLDISGTFYMNKSLSDSTDAILTAQGVGWLKRRAISMGSLHLTVKHYKDSEGVEHIDIDQVVAGLAGTREERVLNYEERTHNDHVFGHVIGKSRRIPVADIEEEFLKKGWTEETVTNGAIESYVESDTPKSGTSWIAKQIWGTEVIDGVTRYTRHVYFTGPDGKVIEARLVYDYAPSPFLDIDVVVKGHHIKLPIESSWTRITRPLRNSWLFALLVAAYIIGFALLTRQQWFLTPASSFIGCTATYWTANDGCGLNGDLCGPFDDGSTFDFRCPAQCADVILQNPRTIGNQQMTLVPLIVGGGDDNGTYRGDSFICSAATQAGLISHNKGGCASLQLLSNFTDFLPFSANGLNSVGFPTVFPIGFRFIGGANHNSQCEDIRDPVLAFNVIITCLLFLLLRPKPIILYWCLVCIGFWHVVLFSQPHGPPPALDTAFSTFLPTLFVAYAFWRLAFRFVLPVFLQKAPIEAMVWYLGPFWVTVLTNVTMGKIPINRLYAADLQRNGAITALVIIIVIVLVLALNQVRVVRKTGWLPYYLGWYIIGGLILLVLSQLPGLELRLHHYIIGIILMPVSAFPTRLSAMYQGFLLGLFLNGVAAFGFDSILQTAEDLRQDAPLGSDLPTFLTNMTSFNASIPFINQTISWDVLPEGWDSFSLLVDDVERYAGTALNYSLAALEPSLPHFFRLALRSGDSTGDFTMPATLWPNGTWVDPLPGPS
;
A
#
# COMPACT_ATOMS: atom_id res chain seq x y z
N MET A 1 -25.06 -1.48 -16.13
CA MET A 1 -24.56 -1.82 -17.47
C MET A 1 -25.74 -2.29 -18.30
N ALA A 2 -25.53 -2.40 -19.61
CA ALA A 2 -26.51 -3.04 -20.48
C ALA A 2 -26.81 -4.46 -20.00
N VAL A 3 -28.01 -4.95 -20.27
CA VAL A 3 -28.30 -6.38 -20.15
C VAL A 3 -27.58 -7.15 -21.28
N PRO A 4 -27.24 -8.44 -21.08
CA PRO A 4 -26.70 -9.29 -22.14
C PRO A 4 -27.61 -9.34 -23.37
N ALA A 5 -27.07 -9.69 -24.55
CA ALA A 5 -27.85 -9.73 -25.79
C ALA A 5 -28.95 -10.80 -25.77
N GLU A 6 -28.75 -11.86 -24.99
CA GLU A 6 -29.69 -12.95 -24.75
C GLU A 6 -30.76 -12.63 -23.68
N PHE A 7 -30.69 -11.46 -23.03
CA PHE A 7 -31.65 -11.07 -22.00
C PHE A 7 -32.95 -10.58 -22.63
N THR A 8 -34.04 -11.28 -22.35
CA THR A 8 -35.37 -10.98 -22.92
C THR A 8 -36.43 -11.11 -21.83
N THR A 9 -37.67 -10.71 -22.10
CA THR A 9 -38.76 -10.98 -21.14
C THR A 9 -39.06 -12.47 -20.97
N LEU A 10 -38.57 -13.36 -21.85
CA LEU A 10 -38.71 -14.82 -21.73
C LEU A 10 -37.71 -15.42 -20.72
N ASP A 11 -36.58 -14.76 -20.48
CA ASP A 11 -35.63 -15.12 -19.44
C ASP A 11 -34.99 -13.84 -18.86
N ILE A 12 -35.48 -13.44 -17.69
CA ILE A 12 -34.99 -12.26 -16.99
C ILE A 12 -33.98 -12.62 -15.88
N SER A 13 -33.42 -13.82 -15.93
CA SER A 13 -32.46 -14.29 -14.93
C SER A 13 -31.22 -13.41 -14.90
N GLY A 14 -30.79 -13.02 -13.71
CA GLY A 14 -29.63 -12.16 -13.59
C GLY A 14 -29.48 -11.50 -12.23
N THR A 15 -28.40 -10.74 -12.10
CA THR A 15 -28.17 -9.88 -10.93
C THR A 15 -28.20 -8.44 -11.39
N PHE A 16 -28.97 -7.60 -10.69
CA PHE A 16 -29.24 -6.23 -11.08
C PHE A 16 -29.01 -5.25 -9.95
N TYR A 17 -28.65 -4.04 -10.31
CA TYR A 17 -28.48 -2.90 -9.41
C TYR A 17 -29.43 -1.79 -9.87
N MET A 18 -30.31 -1.30 -9.01
CA MET A 18 -31.16 -0.17 -9.36
C MET A 18 -30.30 1.08 -9.60
N ASN A 19 -30.42 1.67 -10.78
CA ASN A 19 -29.75 2.91 -11.13
C ASN A 19 -30.62 4.10 -10.71
N LYS A 20 -30.31 4.67 -9.54
CA LYS A 20 -31.07 5.81 -8.98
C LYS A 20 -31.03 7.06 -9.85
N SER A 21 -29.97 7.28 -10.63
CA SER A 21 -29.87 8.46 -11.49
C SER A 21 -30.75 8.38 -12.73
N LEU A 22 -31.13 7.16 -13.13
CA LEU A 22 -32.00 6.90 -14.28
C LEU A 22 -33.43 6.50 -13.87
N SER A 23 -33.66 6.27 -12.57
CA SER A 23 -34.96 5.89 -12.01
C SER A 23 -35.67 7.09 -11.42
N ASP A 24 -37.00 7.08 -11.46
CA ASP A 24 -37.82 8.04 -10.73
C ASP A 24 -37.79 7.76 -9.22
N SER A 25 -38.09 8.80 -8.42
CA SER A 25 -38.13 8.68 -6.97
C SER A 25 -39.31 7.83 -6.50
N THR A 26 -39.04 6.80 -5.70
CA THR A 26 -40.08 5.97 -5.08
C THR A 26 -40.63 6.56 -3.76
N ASP A 27 -40.15 7.72 -3.32
CA ASP A 27 -40.51 8.29 -2.01
C ASP A 27 -42.00 8.61 -1.86
N ALA A 28 -42.63 9.11 -2.93
CA ALA A 28 -44.06 9.41 -2.95
C ALA A 28 -44.90 8.13 -2.84
N ILE A 29 -44.50 7.06 -3.55
CA ILE A 29 -45.13 5.73 -3.47
C ILE A 29 -45.01 5.19 -2.04
N LEU A 30 -43.80 5.17 -1.47
CA LEU A 30 -43.56 4.69 -0.11
C LEU A 30 -44.35 5.51 0.93
N THR A 31 -44.51 6.81 0.72
CA THR A 31 -45.33 7.67 1.59
C THR A 31 -46.79 7.24 1.57
N ALA A 32 -47.36 7.03 0.38
CA ALA A 32 -48.74 6.63 0.20
C ALA A 32 -49.03 5.21 0.72
N GLN A 33 -48.01 4.34 0.76
CA GLN A 33 -48.07 3.01 1.38
C GLN A 33 -47.96 3.05 2.93
N GLY A 34 -47.81 4.23 3.54
CA GLY A 34 -47.69 4.38 4.99
C GLY A 34 -46.30 4.10 5.56
N VAL A 35 -45.26 4.03 4.72
CA VAL A 35 -43.89 3.76 5.19
C VAL A 35 -43.34 4.98 5.94
N GLY A 36 -42.96 4.76 7.20
CA GLY A 36 -42.44 5.82 8.09
C GLY A 36 -41.19 6.52 7.54
N TRP A 37 -41.05 7.81 7.85
CA TRP A 37 -40.01 8.70 7.30
C TRP A 37 -38.58 8.17 7.47
N LEU A 38 -38.23 7.60 8.63
CA LEU A 38 -36.91 7.02 8.88
C LEU A 38 -36.58 5.85 7.94
N LYS A 39 -37.54 4.93 7.71
CA LYS A 39 -37.37 3.80 6.77
C LYS A 39 -37.23 4.30 5.34
N ARG A 40 -38.03 5.28 4.92
CA ARG A 40 -37.94 5.90 3.59
C ARG A 40 -36.59 6.56 3.36
N ARG A 41 -36.07 7.28 4.36
CA ARG A 41 -34.73 7.87 4.29
C ARG A 41 -33.65 6.79 4.12
N ALA A 42 -33.74 5.69 4.87
CA ALA A 42 -32.82 4.56 4.73
C ALA A 42 -32.89 3.91 3.33
N ILE A 43 -34.08 3.66 2.80
CA ILE A 43 -34.29 3.13 1.43
C ILE A 43 -33.75 4.10 0.39
N SER A 44 -34.01 5.40 0.54
CA SER A 44 -33.52 6.44 -0.37
C SER A 44 -31.99 6.52 -0.40
N MET A 45 -31.32 6.13 0.70
CA MET A 45 -29.86 6.04 0.75
C MET A 45 -29.37 4.71 0.19
N GLY A 46 -29.93 3.57 0.60
CA GLY A 46 -29.47 2.23 0.19
C GLY A 46 -29.67 1.90 -1.30
N SER A 47 -28.70 1.23 -1.93
CA SER A 47 -28.85 0.70 -3.29
C SER A 47 -29.66 -0.60 -3.27
N LEU A 48 -30.67 -0.73 -4.14
CA LEU A 48 -31.46 -1.96 -4.29
C LEU A 48 -30.73 -2.92 -5.23
N HIS A 49 -30.50 -4.14 -4.74
CA HIS A 49 -29.92 -5.25 -5.48
C HIS A 49 -31.00 -6.32 -5.70
N LEU A 50 -31.13 -6.79 -6.93
CA LEU A 50 -32.03 -7.89 -7.28
C LEU A 50 -31.21 -9.09 -7.77
N THR A 51 -31.50 -10.27 -7.26
CA THR A 51 -31.11 -11.53 -7.91
C THR A 51 -32.38 -12.21 -8.39
N VAL A 52 -32.50 -12.37 -9.70
CA VAL A 52 -33.68 -12.90 -10.36
C VAL A 52 -33.36 -14.26 -10.96
N LYS A 53 -34.27 -15.22 -10.76
CA LYS A 53 -34.24 -16.53 -11.41
C LYS A 53 -35.58 -16.73 -12.11
N HIS A 54 -35.55 -16.82 -13.44
CA HIS A 54 -36.72 -17.08 -14.29
C HIS A 54 -36.61 -18.51 -14.84
N TYR A 55 -37.62 -19.34 -14.62
CA TYR A 55 -37.63 -20.72 -15.10
C TYR A 55 -39.04 -21.21 -15.40
N LYS A 56 -39.16 -22.33 -16.12
CA LYS A 56 -40.41 -23.07 -16.31
C LYS A 56 -40.38 -24.34 -15.47
N ASP A 57 -41.51 -24.68 -14.86
CA ASP A 57 -41.66 -25.96 -14.15
C ASP A 57 -41.93 -27.12 -15.12
N SER A 58 -42.17 -28.32 -14.56
CA SER A 58 -42.47 -29.53 -15.35
C SER A 58 -43.76 -29.44 -16.18
N GLU A 59 -44.66 -28.53 -15.83
CA GLU A 59 -45.93 -28.30 -16.51
C GLU A 59 -45.82 -27.14 -17.53
N GLY A 60 -44.65 -26.51 -17.62
CA GLY A 60 -44.37 -25.41 -18.54
C GLY A 60 -44.82 -24.04 -18.02
N VAL A 61 -45.27 -23.94 -16.76
CA VAL A 61 -45.68 -22.67 -16.14
C VAL A 61 -44.43 -21.86 -15.77
N GLU A 62 -44.46 -20.55 -16.03
CA GLU A 62 -43.34 -19.64 -15.76
C GLU A 62 -43.30 -19.20 -14.29
N HIS A 63 -42.11 -19.27 -13.70
CA HIS A 63 -41.78 -18.90 -12.32
C HIS A 63 -40.67 -17.87 -12.28
N ILE A 64 -40.81 -16.85 -11.44
CA ILE A 64 -39.82 -15.80 -11.21
C ILE A 64 -39.58 -15.67 -9.70
N ASP A 65 -38.40 -16.09 -9.27
CA ASP A 65 -37.92 -15.88 -7.91
C ASP A 65 -37.05 -14.62 -7.87
N ILE A 66 -37.31 -13.73 -6.92
CA ILE A 66 -36.56 -12.49 -6.75
C ILE A 66 -36.09 -12.37 -5.31
N ASP A 67 -34.78 -12.43 -5.12
CA ASP A 67 -34.14 -12.04 -3.86
C ASP A 67 -33.76 -10.55 -3.93
N GLN A 68 -34.39 -9.74 -3.09
CA GLN A 68 -34.15 -8.30 -3.00
C GLN A 68 -33.31 -7.98 -1.77
N VAL A 69 -32.24 -7.21 -1.96
CA VAL A 69 -31.40 -6.72 -0.86
C VAL A 69 -31.21 -5.23 -0.99
N VAL A 70 -31.62 -4.47 0.03
CA VAL A 70 -31.27 -3.06 0.17
C VAL A 70 -30.12 -2.95 1.15
N ALA A 71 -29.04 -2.28 0.75
CA ALA A 71 -27.86 -2.13 1.60
C ALA A 71 -28.23 -1.52 2.97
N GLY A 72 -28.09 -2.30 4.05
CA GLY A 72 -28.37 -1.89 5.43
C GLY A 72 -29.75 -2.31 5.98
N LEU A 73 -30.60 -2.97 5.18
CA LEU A 73 -31.89 -3.53 5.61
C LEU A 73 -31.90 -5.05 5.44
N ALA A 74 -32.86 -5.73 6.08
CA ALA A 74 -33.11 -7.14 5.83
C ALA A 74 -33.55 -7.34 4.37
N GLY A 75 -33.16 -8.46 3.75
CA GLY A 75 -33.60 -8.79 2.40
C GLY A 75 -35.00 -9.38 2.38
N THR A 76 -35.66 -9.32 1.23
CA THR A 76 -36.95 -9.99 0.97
C THR A 76 -36.82 -10.97 -0.18
N ARG A 77 -37.64 -12.01 -0.16
CA ARG A 77 -37.73 -13.01 -1.23
C ARG A 77 -39.17 -13.03 -1.73
N GLU A 78 -39.33 -12.79 -3.02
CA GLU A 78 -40.62 -12.82 -3.71
C GLU A 78 -40.62 -13.99 -4.69
N GLU A 79 -41.61 -14.87 -4.59
CA GLU A 79 -41.79 -16.01 -5.50
C GLU A 79 -43.07 -15.77 -6.30
N ARG A 80 -42.93 -15.58 -7.62
CA ARG A 80 -44.04 -15.28 -8.53
C ARG A 80 -44.22 -16.42 -9.53
N VAL A 81 -45.45 -16.92 -9.66
CA VAL A 81 -45.86 -17.79 -10.77
C VAL A 81 -46.74 -16.98 -11.72
N LEU A 82 -46.44 -17.04 -13.02
CA LEU A 82 -47.15 -16.27 -14.05
C LEU A 82 -48.44 -16.96 -14.53
N ASN A 83 -49.32 -17.30 -13.58
CA ASN A 83 -50.63 -17.92 -13.85
C ASN A 83 -51.82 -17.00 -13.53
N TYR A 84 -51.54 -15.75 -13.14
CA TYR A 84 -52.53 -14.73 -12.76
C TYR A 84 -53.43 -15.07 -11.56
N GLU A 85 -53.05 -16.07 -10.75
CA GLU A 85 -53.74 -16.38 -9.50
C GLU A 85 -53.27 -15.47 -8.35
N GLU A 86 -54.20 -15.18 -7.44
CA GLU A 86 -53.93 -14.33 -6.27
C GLU A 86 -53.12 -15.07 -5.21
N ARG A 87 -52.13 -14.38 -4.65
CA ARG A 87 -51.27 -14.88 -3.58
C ARG A 87 -51.13 -13.84 -2.49
N THR A 88 -51.27 -14.28 -1.24
CA THR A 88 -51.01 -13.42 -0.09
C THR A 88 -49.54 -13.45 0.27
N HIS A 89 -48.96 -12.30 0.58
CA HIS A 89 -47.58 -12.18 1.05
C HIS A 89 -47.52 -11.16 2.19
N ASN A 90 -46.66 -11.41 3.18
CA ASN A 90 -46.41 -10.46 4.26
C ASN A 90 -45.00 -9.89 4.10
N ASP A 91 -44.91 -8.69 3.53
CA ASP A 91 -43.65 -8.00 3.30
C ASP A 91 -43.29 -7.11 4.50
N HIS A 92 -42.02 -7.10 4.89
CA HIS A 92 -41.57 -6.31 6.05
C HIS A 92 -41.53 -4.77 5.82
N VAL A 93 -41.64 -4.32 4.57
CA VAL A 93 -41.76 -2.93 4.13
C VAL A 93 -43.22 -2.58 3.89
N PHE A 94 -43.95 -3.43 3.15
CA PHE A 94 -45.29 -3.13 2.65
C PHE A 94 -46.45 -3.75 3.45
N GLY A 95 -46.17 -4.64 4.40
CA GLY A 95 -47.16 -5.36 5.19
C GLY A 95 -47.86 -6.48 4.42
N HIS A 96 -49.11 -6.76 4.78
CA HIS A 96 -49.93 -7.78 4.13
C HIS A 96 -50.44 -7.29 2.78
N VAL A 97 -50.04 -7.98 1.70
CA VAL A 97 -50.40 -7.66 0.31
C VAL A 97 -50.95 -8.89 -0.41
N ILE A 98 -51.75 -8.64 -1.44
CA ILE A 98 -52.27 -9.64 -2.38
C ILE A 98 -51.67 -9.34 -3.75
N GLY A 99 -50.96 -10.31 -4.32
CA GLY A 99 -50.28 -10.16 -5.59
C GLY A 99 -50.71 -11.21 -6.61
N LYS A 100 -50.73 -10.83 -7.89
CA LYS A 100 -50.84 -11.75 -9.03
C LYS A 100 -49.93 -11.30 -10.15
N SER A 101 -49.54 -12.22 -11.03
CA SER A 101 -48.60 -11.92 -12.11
C SER A 101 -48.89 -12.75 -13.34
N ARG A 102 -48.66 -12.21 -14.53
CA ARG A 102 -48.84 -12.90 -15.81
C ARG A 102 -47.93 -12.32 -16.88
N ARG A 103 -47.84 -13.02 -18.01
CA ARG A 103 -47.36 -12.45 -19.26
C ARG A 103 -48.51 -11.72 -19.95
N ILE A 104 -48.24 -10.54 -20.52
CA ILE A 104 -49.25 -9.71 -21.18
C ILE A 104 -48.70 -9.12 -22.48
N PRO A 105 -49.44 -9.16 -23.61
CA PRO A 105 -49.11 -8.38 -24.79
C PRO A 105 -49.12 -6.87 -24.48
N VAL A 106 -48.15 -6.11 -24.99
CA VAL A 106 -48.06 -4.67 -24.69
C VAL A 106 -49.31 -3.91 -25.15
N ALA A 107 -49.99 -4.38 -26.19
CA ALA A 107 -51.23 -3.79 -26.70
C ALA A 107 -52.43 -3.93 -25.73
N ASP A 108 -52.40 -4.94 -24.86
CA ASP A 108 -53.52 -5.29 -23.95
C ASP A 108 -53.42 -4.60 -22.59
N ILE A 109 -52.35 -3.85 -22.35
CA ILE A 109 -52.17 -3.03 -21.14
C ILE A 109 -53.21 -1.90 -21.16
N GLU A 110 -53.80 -1.52 -20.04
CA GLU A 110 -54.83 -0.47 -20.01
C GLU A 110 -54.19 0.92 -19.90
N GLU A 111 -53.21 1.06 -19.00
CA GLU A 111 -52.60 2.34 -18.66
C GLU A 111 -51.57 2.80 -19.72
N GLU A 112 -51.76 4.01 -20.24
CA GLU A 112 -50.92 4.58 -21.29
C GLU A 112 -49.44 4.73 -20.90
N PHE A 113 -49.14 5.00 -19.62
CA PHE A 113 -47.76 5.07 -19.13
C PHE A 113 -47.05 3.71 -19.19
N LEU A 114 -47.79 2.64 -18.92
CA LEU A 114 -47.25 1.27 -18.87
C LEU A 114 -46.99 0.68 -20.27
N LYS A 115 -47.47 1.30 -21.35
CA LYS A 115 -47.28 0.84 -22.75
C LYS A 115 -46.01 1.36 -23.42
N LYS A 116 -45.38 2.41 -22.88
CA LYS A 116 -44.40 3.22 -23.61
C LYS A 116 -42.96 2.79 -23.32
N GLY A 117 -42.07 3.03 -24.28
CA GLY A 117 -40.62 2.91 -24.11
C GLY A 117 -40.02 1.53 -24.42
N TRP A 118 -40.84 0.48 -24.48
CA TRP A 118 -40.39 -0.90 -24.65
C TRP A 118 -39.67 -1.16 -25.97
N THR A 119 -38.64 -2.01 -25.92
CA THR A 119 -37.96 -2.52 -27.12
C THR A 119 -38.88 -3.40 -27.97
N GLU A 120 -38.58 -3.53 -29.26
CA GLU A 120 -39.32 -4.42 -30.19
C GLU A 120 -39.39 -5.86 -29.67
N GLU A 121 -38.32 -6.34 -29.04
CA GLU A 121 -38.27 -7.66 -28.42
C GLU A 121 -39.26 -7.80 -27.25
N THR A 122 -39.36 -6.79 -26.38
CA THR A 122 -40.37 -6.79 -25.30
C THR A 122 -41.79 -6.77 -25.85
N VAL A 123 -42.02 -6.01 -26.92
CA VAL A 123 -43.34 -5.94 -27.59
C VAL A 123 -43.70 -7.30 -28.21
N THR A 124 -42.73 -7.97 -28.84
CA THR A 124 -42.94 -9.25 -29.53
C THR A 124 -43.13 -10.41 -28.56
N ASN A 125 -42.33 -10.49 -27.50
CA ASN A 125 -42.36 -11.59 -26.52
C ASN A 125 -43.42 -11.41 -25.43
N GLY A 126 -44.10 -10.26 -25.40
CA GLY A 126 -44.96 -9.84 -24.31
C GLY A 126 -44.16 -9.38 -23.09
N ALA A 127 -44.75 -8.46 -22.33
CA ALA A 127 -44.19 -7.96 -21.08
C ALA A 127 -44.64 -8.82 -19.90
N ILE A 128 -43.97 -8.65 -18.75
CA ILE A 128 -44.38 -9.29 -17.49
C ILE A 128 -45.18 -8.27 -16.68
N GLU A 129 -46.41 -8.61 -16.33
CA GLU A 129 -47.26 -7.83 -15.45
C GLU A 129 -47.17 -8.36 -14.02
N SER A 130 -46.96 -7.43 -13.07
CA SER A 130 -47.15 -7.67 -11.65
C SER A 130 -48.21 -6.71 -11.12
N TYR A 131 -49.29 -7.27 -10.59
CA TYR A 131 -50.33 -6.54 -9.89
C TYR A 131 -50.18 -6.83 -8.40
N VAL A 132 -50.14 -5.79 -7.57
CA VAL A 132 -50.09 -5.92 -6.12
C VAL A 132 -51.05 -4.92 -5.50
N GLU A 133 -51.89 -5.38 -4.57
CA GLU A 133 -52.74 -4.51 -3.76
C GLU A 133 -52.56 -4.80 -2.27
N SER A 134 -52.86 -3.82 -1.44
CA SER A 134 -52.89 -4.01 0.01
C SER A 134 -54.05 -4.93 0.42
N ASP A 135 -53.78 -5.90 1.30
CA ASP A 135 -54.82 -6.64 2.03
C ASP A 135 -55.44 -5.67 3.05
N THR A 136 -56.39 -4.84 2.59
CA THR A 136 -56.93 -3.69 3.33
C THR A 136 -57.44 -4.10 4.73
N PRO A 137 -58.16 -5.22 4.91
CA PRO A 137 -58.55 -5.73 6.23
C PRO A 137 -57.39 -5.94 7.21
N LYS A 138 -56.20 -6.32 6.73
CA LYS A 138 -55.03 -6.60 7.57
C LYS A 138 -54.06 -5.43 7.69
N SER A 139 -53.96 -4.60 6.64
CA SER A 139 -52.97 -3.52 6.53
C SER A 139 -53.49 -2.16 6.98
N GLY A 140 -54.81 -1.97 7.04
CA GLY A 140 -55.44 -0.70 7.47
C GLY A 140 -55.29 0.46 6.47
N THR A 141 -54.76 0.20 5.29
CA THR A 141 -54.61 1.16 4.18
C THR A 141 -55.02 0.47 2.87
N SER A 142 -55.47 1.24 1.88
CA SER A 142 -55.89 0.72 0.57
C SER A 142 -55.06 1.35 -0.54
N TRP A 143 -54.30 0.54 -1.29
CA TRP A 143 -53.55 0.99 -2.45
C TRP A 143 -53.36 -0.14 -3.46
N ILE A 144 -53.11 0.23 -4.72
CA ILE A 144 -52.87 -0.70 -5.83
C ILE A 144 -51.59 -0.28 -6.55
N ALA A 145 -50.73 -1.23 -6.87
CA ALA A 145 -49.52 -1.05 -7.68
C ALA A 145 -49.56 -2.01 -8.87
N LYS A 146 -49.72 -1.46 -10.07
CA LYS A 146 -49.54 -2.19 -11.34
C LYS A 146 -48.13 -1.94 -11.85
N GLN A 147 -47.43 -3.00 -12.21
CA GLN A 147 -46.08 -2.90 -12.77
C GLN A 147 -45.96 -3.69 -14.06
N ILE A 148 -45.29 -3.10 -15.06
CA ILE A 148 -44.90 -3.78 -16.29
C ILE A 148 -43.37 -3.82 -16.36
N TRP A 149 -42.84 -5.01 -16.64
CA TRP A 149 -41.40 -5.24 -16.71
C TRP A 149 -41.00 -5.62 -18.13
N GLY A 150 -39.88 -5.07 -18.58
CA GLY A 150 -39.38 -5.26 -19.92
C GLY A 150 -37.98 -4.72 -20.09
N THR A 151 -37.60 -4.47 -21.34
CA THR A 151 -36.36 -3.77 -21.67
C THR A 151 -36.62 -2.46 -22.40
N GLU A 152 -35.79 -1.46 -22.13
CA GLU A 152 -35.79 -0.14 -22.79
C GLU A 152 -34.37 0.20 -23.26
N VAL A 153 -34.26 0.98 -24.34
CA VAL A 153 -32.98 1.58 -24.75
C VAL A 153 -32.83 2.93 -24.04
N ILE A 154 -31.90 3.01 -23.09
CA ILE A 154 -31.61 4.22 -22.32
C ILE A 154 -30.13 4.55 -22.51
N ASP A 155 -29.77 5.81 -22.78
CA ASP A 155 -28.37 6.21 -23.08
C ASP A 155 -27.69 5.32 -24.15
N GLY A 156 -28.45 4.88 -25.15
CA GLY A 156 -27.94 4.04 -26.26
C GLY A 156 -27.67 2.56 -25.90
N VAL A 157 -28.05 2.09 -24.70
CA VAL A 157 -27.91 0.68 -24.30
C VAL A 157 -29.21 0.10 -23.75
N THR A 158 -29.44 -1.18 -24.02
CA THR A 158 -30.61 -1.92 -23.51
C THR A 158 -30.48 -2.17 -22.01
N ARG A 159 -31.49 -1.79 -21.22
CA ARG A 159 -31.56 -2.03 -19.77
C ARG A 159 -32.85 -2.72 -19.38
N TYR A 160 -32.81 -3.46 -18.29
CA TYR A 160 -34.01 -4.00 -17.64
C TYR A 160 -34.72 -2.85 -16.91
N THR A 161 -36.02 -2.69 -17.16
CA THR A 161 -36.80 -1.60 -16.56
C THR A 161 -38.15 -2.11 -16.05
N ARG A 162 -38.69 -1.37 -15.07
CA ARG A 162 -40.03 -1.59 -14.53
C ARG A 162 -40.77 -0.26 -14.52
N HIS A 163 -41.92 -0.20 -15.19
CA HIS A 163 -42.84 0.92 -15.07
C HIS A 163 -43.83 0.60 -13.96
N VAL A 164 -44.02 1.53 -13.02
CA VAL A 164 -44.93 1.40 -11.88
C VAL A 164 -46.04 2.43 -12.04
N TYR A 165 -47.27 1.96 -12.02
CA TYR A 165 -48.49 2.77 -11.95
C TYR A 165 -49.15 2.49 -10.61
N PHE A 166 -49.04 3.44 -9.68
CA PHE A 166 -49.46 3.28 -8.29
C PHE A 166 -50.68 4.16 -8.00
N THR A 167 -51.74 3.56 -7.45
CA THR A 167 -52.95 4.24 -6.99
C THR A 167 -52.97 4.24 -5.47
N GLY A 168 -52.86 5.41 -4.84
CA GLY A 168 -52.84 5.58 -3.39
C GLY A 168 -54.23 5.56 -2.73
N PRO A 169 -54.28 5.63 -1.39
CA PRO A 169 -55.54 5.58 -0.62
C PRO A 169 -56.51 6.73 -0.91
N ASP A 170 -56.00 7.86 -1.37
CA ASP A 170 -56.77 9.04 -1.78
C ASP A 170 -57.15 9.02 -3.27
N GLY A 171 -56.91 7.90 -3.96
CA GLY A 171 -57.16 7.74 -5.40
C GLY A 171 -56.14 8.45 -6.29
N LYS A 172 -55.09 9.07 -5.72
CA LYS A 172 -54.04 9.71 -6.52
C LYS A 172 -53.18 8.66 -7.21
N VAL A 173 -52.87 8.94 -8.47
CA VAL A 173 -51.98 8.13 -9.30
C VAL A 173 -50.56 8.69 -9.23
N ILE A 174 -49.60 7.79 -9.05
CA ILE A 174 -48.16 8.07 -9.09
C ILE A 174 -47.52 7.12 -10.10
N GLU A 175 -46.86 7.70 -11.09
CA GLU A 175 -46.13 6.97 -12.13
C GLU A 175 -44.63 7.04 -11.84
N ALA A 176 -43.93 5.92 -11.96
CA ALA A 176 -42.48 5.86 -11.76
C ALA A 176 -41.84 4.80 -12.65
N ARG A 177 -40.72 5.16 -13.30
CA ARG A 177 -39.85 4.22 -14.01
C ARG A 177 -38.66 3.84 -13.16
N LEU A 178 -38.42 2.55 -13.01
CA LEU A 178 -37.27 1.98 -12.31
C LEU A 178 -36.33 1.32 -13.31
N VAL A 179 -35.07 1.75 -13.31
CA VAL A 179 -34.05 1.29 -14.27
C VAL A 179 -33.00 0.46 -13.56
N TYR A 180 -32.67 -0.70 -14.11
CA TYR A 180 -31.77 -1.67 -13.52
C TYR A 180 -30.54 -1.92 -14.39
N ASP A 181 -29.37 -1.72 -13.79
CA ASP A 181 -28.08 -2.03 -14.38
C ASP A 181 -27.73 -3.51 -14.13
N TYR A 182 -27.40 -4.25 -15.20
CA TYR A 182 -26.93 -5.64 -15.08
C TYR A 182 -25.57 -5.69 -14.35
N ALA A 183 -25.35 -6.75 -13.56
CA ALA A 183 -24.08 -7.02 -12.91
C ALA A 183 -22.94 -7.24 -13.91
N PRO A 184 -21.67 -7.00 -13.55
CA PRO A 184 -20.56 -7.23 -14.47
C PRO A 184 -20.55 -8.69 -14.96
N SER A 185 -20.56 -8.90 -16.27
CA SER A 185 -20.19 -10.17 -16.88
C SER A 185 -18.65 -10.32 -16.85
N PRO A 186 -18.13 -11.54 -16.70
CA PRO A 186 -16.69 -11.76 -16.82
C PRO A 186 -16.20 -11.31 -18.21
N PHE A 187 -15.14 -10.53 -18.25
CA PHE A 187 -14.43 -10.09 -19.45
C PHE A 187 -13.86 -11.28 -20.23
N LEU A 188 -13.44 -12.33 -19.52
CA LEU A 188 -12.90 -13.55 -20.14
C LEU A 188 -13.99 -14.51 -20.65
N ASP A 189 -15.27 -14.27 -20.32
CA ASP A 189 -16.39 -14.94 -20.98
C ASP A 189 -16.70 -14.19 -22.29
N ILE A 190 -15.90 -14.48 -23.33
CA ILE A 190 -15.99 -13.80 -24.63
C ILE A 190 -17.19 -14.35 -25.39
N ASP A 191 -18.12 -13.47 -25.78
CA ASP A 191 -19.26 -13.80 -26.63
C ASP A 191 -19.40 -12.70 -27.70
N VAL A 192 -18.84 -12.95 -28.89
CA VAL A 192 -18.76 -11.95 -29.98
C VAL A 192 -19.13 -12.55 -31.33
N VAL A 193 -19.81 -11.76 -32.17
CA VAL A 193 -20.09 -12.13 -33.56
C VAL A 193 -19.13 -11.36 -34.47
N VAL A 194 -18.21 -12.07 -35.14
CA VAL A 194 -17.23 -11.49 -36.06
C VAL A 194 -17.49 -12.02 -37.46
N LYS A 195 -17.81 -11.13 -38.41
CA LYS A 195 -18.09 -11.49 -39.82
C LYS A 195 -19.11 -12.64 -39.97
N GLY A 196 -20.21 -12.56 -39.21
CA GLY A 196 -21.27 -13.58 -39.20
C GLY A 196 -20.93 -14.88 -38.46
N HIS A 197 -19.73 -15.02 -37.89
CA HIS A 197 -19.35 -16.17 -37.08
C HIS A 197 -19.47 -15.83 -35.60
N HIS A 198 -20.23 -16.63 -34.87
CA HIS A 198 -20.42 -16.50 -33.43
C HIS A 198 -19.28 -17.23 -32.69
N ILE A 199 -18.47 -16.48 -31.94
CA ILE A 199 -17.37 -17.00 -31.12
C ILE A 199 -17.79 -16.87 -29.65
N LYS A 200 -17.98 -18.02 -28.99
CA LYS A 200 -18.31 -18.11 -27.57
C LYS A 200 -17.23 -18.87 -26.82
N LEU A 201 -16.47 -18.17 -25.97
CA LEU A 201 -15.42 -18.71 -25.11
C LEU A 201 -15.75 -18.38 -23.65
N PRO A 202 -16.52 -19.24 -22.95
CA PRO A 202 -16.91 -19.01 -21.57
C PRO A 202 -15.78 -19.44 -20.61
N ILE A 203 -14.63 -18.76 -20.64
CA ILE A 203 -13.41 -19.17 -19.92
C ILE A 203 -13.65 -19.22 -18.41
N GLU A 204 -14.22 -18.17 -17.82
CA GLU A 204 -14.44 -18.03 -16.37
C GLU A 204 -15.55 -18.96 -15.89
N SER A 205 -16.62 -19.06 -16.68
CA SER A 205 -17.72 -19.98 -16.43
C SER A 205 -17.28 -21.45 -16.50
N SER A 206 -16.43 -21.79 -17.49
CA SER A 206 -15.85 -23.14 -17.63
C SER A 206 -14.90 -23.46 -16.49
N TRP A 207 -14.00 -22.53 -16.16
CA TRP A 207 -13.08 -22.68 -15.05
C TRP A 207 -13.81 -22.88 -13.72
N THR A 208 -14.84 -22.07 -13.47
CA THR A 208 -15.68 -22.16 -12.28
C THR A 208 -16.34 -23.52 -12.15
N ARG A 209 -16.80 -24.10 -13.26
CA ARG A 209 -17.42 -25.43 -13.31
C ARG A 209 -16.40 -26.53 -13.03
N ILE A 210 -15.25 -26.50 -13.68
CA ILE A 210 -14.17 -27.50 -13.55
C ILE A 210 -13.62 -27.53 -12.11
N THR A 211 -13.42 -26.37 -11.51
CA THR A 211 -12.82 -26.25 -10.16
C THR A 211 -13.84 -26.34 -9.02
N ARG A 212 -15.14 -26.50 -9.32
CA ARG A 212 -16.20 -26.60 -8.29
C ARG A 212 -15.94 -27.70 -7.23
N PRO A 213 -15.43 -28.90 -7.58
CA PRO A 213 -15.12 -29.93 -6.58
C PRO A 213 -14.03 -29.53 -5.58
N LEU A 214 -13.13 -28.62 -5.98
CA LEU A 214 -12.03 -28.15 -5.15
C LEU A 214 -12.47 -27.14 -4.08
N ARG A 215 -13.71 -26.64 -4.13
CA ARG A 215 -14.30 -25.72 -3.14
C ARG A 215 -14.71 -26.41 -1.83
N ASN A 216 -14.08 -27.53 -1.50
CA ASN A 216 -14.36 -28.32 -0.31
C ASN A 216 -13.71 -27.66 0.92
N SER A 217 -14.50 -27.42 1.96
CA SER A 217 -14.03 -26.83 3.23
C SER A 217 -12.88 -27.63 3.87
N TRP A 218 -12.82 -28.95 3.68
CA TRP A 218 -11.72 -29.78 4.19
C TRP A 218 -10.41 -29.54 3.44
N LEU A 219 -10.45 -29.35 2.11
CA LEU A 219 -9.26 -29.00 1.33
C LEU A 219 -8.72 -27.63 1.77
N PHE A 220 -9.63 -26.69 2.04
CA PHE A 220 -9.25 -25.40 2.61
C PHE A 220 -8.65 -25.54 4.01
N ALA A 221 -9.26 -26.30 4.91
CA ALA A 221 -8.71 -26.53 6.25
C ALA A 221 -7.33 -27.19 6.22
N LEU A 222 -7.12 -28.16 5.33
CA LEU A 222 -5.82 -28.80 5.10
C LEU A 222 -4.79 -27.80 4.58
N LEU A 223 -5.16 -26.95 3.61
CA LEU A 223 -4.27 -25.89 3.11
C LEU A 223 -3.88 -24.92 4.24
N VAL A 224 -4.84 -24.50 5.08
CA VAL A 224 -4.57 -23.59 6.20
C VAL A 224 -3.57 -24.22 7.18
N ALA A 225 -3.77 -25.48 7.56
CA ALA A 225 -2.84 -26.19 8.43
C ALA A 225 -1.44 -26.33 7.79
N ALA A 226 -1.38 -26.76 6.53
CA ALA A 226 -0.13 -26.89 5.78
C ALA A 226 0.58 -25.54 5.61
N TYR A 227 -0.15 -24.47 5.36
CA TYR A 227 0.37 -23.11 5.26
C TYR A 227 0.98 -22.65 6.58
N ILE A 228 0.26 -22.77 7.70
CA ILE A 228 0.76 -22.34 9.01
C ILE A 228 2.03 -23.11 9.38
N ILE A 229 2.04 -24.44 9.19
CA ILE A 229 3.21 -25.28 9.48
C ILE A 229 4.38 -24.91 8.56
N GLY A 230 4.14 -24.85 7.24
CA GLY A 230 5.16 -24.53 6.24
C GLY A 230 5.76 -23.14 6.46
N PHE A 231 4.91 -22.13 6.69
CA PHE A 231 5.33 -20.76 6.93
C PHE A 231 6.10 -20.62 8.26
N ALA A 232 5.71 -21.34 9.31
CA ALA A 232 6.47 -21.39 10.56
C ALA A 232 7.85 -22.04 10.38
N LEU A 233 7.96 -23.12 9.60
CA LEU A 233 9.23 -23.77 9.29
C LEU A 233 10.16 -22.87 8.45
N LEU A 234 9.60 -22.16 7.46
CA LEU A 234 10.33 -21.17 6.65
C LEU A 234 10.79 -20.00 7.52
N THR A 235 9.95 -19.51 8.42
CA THR A 235 10.31 -18.45 9.38
C THR A 235 11.44 -18.91 10.31
N ARG A 236 11.35 -20.16 10.79
CA ARG A 236 12.42 -20.79 11.58
C ARG A 236 13.74 -20.84 10.82
N GLN A 237 13.70 -21.23 9.53
CA GLN A 237 14.88 -21.26 8.68
C GLN A 237 15.49 -19.87 8.46
N GLN A 238 14.65 -18.85 8.20
CA GLN A 238 15.12 -17.49 7.98
C GLN A 238 15.81 -16.90 9.22
N TRP A 239 15.21 -17.05 10.41
CA TRP A 239 15.62 -16.24 11.58
C TRP A 239 16.17 -17.02 12.77
N PHE A 240 15.83 -18.30 12.93
CA PHE A 240 16.03 -19.02 14.19
C PHE A 240 17.01 -20.20 14.10
N LEU A 241 17.64 -20.41 12.93
CA LEU A 241 18.75 -21.36 12.77
C LEU A 241 20.14 -20.70 12.91
N THR A 242 20.20 -19.37 12.84
CA THR A 242 21.41 -18.57 13.06
C THR A 242 21.31 -17.87 14.41
N PRO A 243 22.39 -17.72 15.18
CA PRO A 243 22.39 -16.93 16.40
C PRO A 243 21.89 -15.49 16.15
N ALA A 244 21.02 -14.99 17.02
CA ALA A 244 20.45 -13.64 16.90
C ALA A 244 21.54 -12.56 16.82
N SER A 245 22.62 -12.71 17.59
CA SER A 245 23.75 -11.78 17.63
C SER A 245 24.56 -11.70 16.34
N SER A 246 24.44 -12.68 15.44
CA SER A 246 25.15 -12.67 14.17
C SER A 246 24.40 -11.91 13.09
N PHE A 247 23.11 -11.60 13.26
CA PHE A 247 22.40 -10.85 12.25
C PHE A 247 22.75 -9.37 12.29
N ILE A 248 23.08 -8.83 11.12
CA ILE A 248 23.34 -7.41 10.95
C ILE A 248 22.46 -6.81 9.85
N GLY A 249 22.12 -5.53 10.00
CA GLY A 249 21.42 -4.77 8.96
C GLY A 249 22.36 -4.37 7.81
N CYS A 250 21.79 -3.97 6.67
CA CYS A 250 22.58 -3.54 5.52
C CYS A 250 23.43 -2.29 5.77
N THR A 251 23.08 -1.48 6.78
CA THR A 251 23.81 -0.27 7.18
C THR A 251 24.65 -0.49 8.44
N ALA A 252 24.89 -1.74 8.85
CA ALA A 252 25.71 -2.03 10.02
C ALA A 252 27.17 -1.63 9.76
N THR A 253 27.76 -0.91 10.71
CA THR A 253 29.12 -0.39 10.69
C THR A 253 29.72 -0.48 12.10
N TYR A 254 31.04 -0.41 12.20
CA TYR A 254 31.78 -0.26 13.47
C TYR A 254 32.02 1.22 13.84
N TRP A 255 31.77 2.14 12.91
CA TRP A 255 31.92 3.57 13.12
C TRP A 255 30.68 4.32 12.63
N THR A 256 30.18 5.24 13.44
CA THR A 256 28.97 6.04 13.18
C THR A 256 29.32 7.37 12.51
N ALA A 257 28.32 8.13 12.05
CA ALA A 257 28.57 9.39 11.37
C ALA A 257 29.07 10.48 12.34
N ASN A 258 29.88 11.40 11.82
CA ASN A 258 30.31 12.63 12.51
C ASN A 258 30.89 12.36 13.91
N ASP A 259 30.35 13.00 14.93
CA ASP A 259 30.72 12.88 16.35
C ASP A 259 29.99 11.74 17.07
N GLY A 260 29.26 10.88 16.34
CA GLY A 260 28.48 9.79 16.94
C GLY A 260 29.30 8.72 17.66
N CYS A 261 30.61 8.63 17.41
CA CYS A 261 31.54 7.78 18.15
C CYS A 261 32.17 8.47 19.36
N GLY A 262 31.83 9.74 19.59
CA GLY A 262 32.35 10.57 20.67
C GLY A 262 33.84 10.89 20.53
N LEU A 263 34.34 11.61 21.53
CA LEU A 263 35.73 12.04 21.60
C LEU A 263 36.66 10.83 21.50
N ASN A 264 37.62 10.90 20.59
CA ASN A 264 38.58 9.85 20.24
C ASN A 264 37.99 8.51 19.76
N GLY A 265 36.68 8.43 19.55
CA GLY A 265 35.99 7.19 19.21
C GLY A 265 35.57 6.35 20.42
N ASP A 266 35.61 6.90 21.64
CA ASP A 266 35.39 6.16 22.89
C ASP A 266 34.04 5.39 22.93
N LEU A 267 33.00 5.85 22.20
CA LEU A 267 31.70 5.19 22.13
C LEU A 267 31.61 4.05 21.09
N CYS A 268 32.55 3.98 20.16
CA CYS A 268 32.63 2.94 19.14
C CYS A 268 33.69 1.86 19.44
N GLY A 269 34.37 1.97 20.59
CA GLY A 269 35.28 0.96 21.09
C GLY A 269 34.55 -0.22 21.79
N PRO A 270 35.31 -1.23 22.26
CA PRO A 270 36.77 -1.36 22.19
C PRO A 270 37.28 -1.73 20.79
N PHE A 271 38.48 -1.24 20.43
CA PHE A 271 39.16 -1.53 19.17
C PHE A 271 40.15 -2.69 19.32
N ASP A 272 39.67 -3.83 19.83
CA ASP A 272 40.53 -4.97 20.14
C ASP A 272 41.08 -5.60 18.85
N ASP A 273 42.38 -5.38 18.61
CA ASP A 273 43.08 -5.90 17.44
C ASP A 273 43.00 -7.42 17.40
N GLY A 274 42.59 -7.95 16.26
CA GLY A 274 42.45 -9.38 16.05
C GLY A 274 41.15 -10.00 16.56
N SER A 275 40.24 -9.22 17.17
CA SER A 275 38.90 -9.72 17.54
C SER A 275 38.09 -10.12 16.31
N THR A 276 37.35 -11.22 16.41
CA THR A 276 36.60 -11.78 15.28
C THR A 276 35.09 -11.69 15.48
N PHE A 277 34.35 -11.54 14.39
CA PHE A 277 32.90 -11.47 14.40
C PHE A 277 32.30 -12.26 13.23
N ASP A 278 31.42 -13.20 13.55
CA ASP A 278 30.64 -13.97 12.59
C ASP A 278 29.29 -13.29 12.37
N PHE A 279 29.00 -12.92 11.12
CA PHE A 279 27.81 -12.18 10.77
C PHE A 279 27.00 -12.84 9.65
N ARG A 280 25.72 -12.49 9.59
CA ARG A 280 24.78 -12.84 8.54
C ARG A 280 24.12 -11.59 7.98
N CYS A 281 24.25 -11.41 6.67
CA CYS A 281 23.68 -10.32 5.92
C CYS A 281 22.40 -10.74 5.19
N PRO A 282 21.38 -9.86 5.15
CA PRO A 282 20.22 -10.07 4.29
C PRO A 282 20.56 -9.89 2.80
N ALA A 283 19.65 -10.34 1.94
CA ALA A 283 19.74 -10.08 0.51
C ALA A 283 19.63 -8.59 0.19
N GLN A 284 20.18 -8.21 -0.98
CA GLN A 284 20.06 -6.90 -1.61
C GLN A 284 20.69 -5.73 -0.83
N CYS A 285 21.60 -5.99 0.12
CA CYS A 285 22.28 -4.90 0.84
C CYS A 285 23.13 -3.98 -0.06
N ALA A 286 23.57 -4.46 -1.23
CA ALA A 286 24.25 -3.62 -2.21
C ALA A 286 23.36 -2.53 -2.82
N ASP A 287 22.02 -2.66 -2.73
CA ASP A 287 21.07 -1.64 -3.18
C ASP A 287 20.81 -0.57 -2.10
N VAL A 288 21.30 -0.77 -0.87
CA VAL A 288 21.13 0.18 0.23
C VAL A 288 22.19 1.26 0.13
N ILE A 289 21.72 2.49 -0.09
CA ILE A 289 22.55 3.66 -0.38
C ILE A 289 22.38 4.75 0.68
N LEU A 290 23.41 5.60 0.82
CA LEU A 290 23.34 6.84 1.57
C LEU A 290 22.30 7.78 0.95
N GLN A 291 21.20 8.03 1.67
CA GLN A 291 20.14 8.95 1.23
C GLN A 291 20.53 10.41 1.45
N ASN A 292 21.39 10.66 2.45
CA ASN A 292 21.96 11.96 2.76
C ASN A 292 23.48 11.95 2.49
N PRO A 293 24.09 13.09 2.14
CA PRO A 293 25.54 13.17 1.92
C PRO A 293 26.31 12.77 3.18
N ARG A 294 27.43 12.06 2.99
CA ARG A 294 28.39 11.78 4.05
C ARG A 294 29.79 12.06 3.57
N THR A 295 30.51 12.91 4.30
CA THR A 295 31.90 13.27 3.96
C THR A 295 32.90 12.29 4.57
N ILE A 296 33.73 11.72 3.70
CA ILE A 296 34.87 10.83 4.00
C ILE A 296 36.17 11.53 3.58
N GLY A 297 36.99 11.94 4.56
CA GLY A 297 38.15 12.78 4.30
C GLY A 297 37.75 14.07 3.57
N ASN A 298 38.16 14.20 2.30
CA ASN A 298 37.80 15.32 1.43
C ASN A 298 36.73 15.01 0.37
N GLN A 299 36.10 13.84 0.40
CA GLN A 299 35.12 13.41 -0.60
C GLN A 299 33.72 13.29 0.02
N GLN A 300 32.71 13.83 -0.65
CA GLN A 300 31.32 13.72 -0.21
C GLN A 300 30.62 12.59 -0.96
N MET A 301 30.18 11.57 -0.22
CA MET A 301 29.52 10.38 -0.73
C MET A 301 28.01 10.53 -0.60
N THR A 302 27.27 10.30 -1.69
CA THR A 302 25.79 10.34 -1.68
C THR A 302 25.23 9.39 -2.73
N LEU A 303 24.06 8.81 -2.46
CA LEU A 303 23.35 7.88 -3.35
C LEU A 303 24.17 6.64 -3.77
N VAL A 304 25.13 6.25 -2.94
CA VAL A 304 25.93 5.04 -3.11
C VAL A 304 25.99 4.26 -1.79
N PRO A 305 26.22 2.93 -1.80
CA PRO A 305 26.57 2.20 -0.59
C PRO A 305 27.88 2.75 -0.02
N LEU A 306 27.95 2.97 1.29
CA LEU A 306 29.17 3.49 1.91
C LEU A 306 30.19 2.36 2.04
N ILE A 307 31.27 2.43 1.27
CA ILE A 307 32.38 1.48 1.36
C ILE A 307 33.68 2.27 1.24
N VAL A 308 34.61 2.06 2.16
CA VAL A 308 35.90 2.74 2.22
C VAL A 308 37.02 1.70 2.34
N GLY A 309 37.96 1.69 1.39
CA GLY A 309 39.07 0.73 1.35
C GLY A 309 38.80 -0.55 0.55
N GLY A 310 39.52 -1.62 0.89
CA GLY A 310 39.43 -2.94 0.28
C GLY A 310 40.42 -3.21 -0.85
N GLY A 311 41.21 -2.22 -1.26
CA GLY A 311 42.10 -2.31 -2.44
C GLY A 311 43.54 -2.73 -2.14
N ASP A 312 43.92 -2.88 -0.88
CA ASP A 312 45.22 -3.44 -0.48
C ASP A 312 45.25 -4.97 -0.61
N ASP A 313 46.45 -5.55 -0.59
CA ASP A 313 46.67 -7.00 -0.76
C ASP A 313 45.86 -7.87 0.22
N ASN A 314 45.55 -7.34 1.40
CA ASN A 314 44.80 -8.04 2.44
C ASN A 314 43.32 -7.66 2.50
N GLY A 315 42.82 -6.78 1.63
CA GLY A 315 41.41 -6.38 1.56
C GLY A 315 40.89 -5.73 2.84
N THR A 316 41.52 -4.64 3.26
CA THR A 316 41.25 -3.88 4.48
C THR A 316 40.20 -2.80 4.25
N TYR A 317 39.07 -2.90 4.95
CA TYR A 317 37.98 -1.92 4.91
C TYR A 317 37.99 -1.04 6.16
N ARG A 318 37.58 0.21 6.03
CA ARG A 318 37.45 1.14 7.18
C ARG A 318 36.17 0.84 7.95
N GLY A 319 36.17 1.07 9.27
CA GLY A 319 35.08 0.69 10.17
C GLY A 319 33.71 1.33 9.89
N ASP A 320 33.63 2.41 9.13
CA ASP A 320 32.37 3.02 8.69
C ASP A 320 31.79 2.42 7.40
N SER A 321 32.49 1.46 6.78
CA SER A 321 31.98 0.74 5.61
C SER A 321 30.77 -0.12 5.99
N PHE A 322 29.73 -0.11 5.16
CA PHE A 322 28.60 -1.02 5.28
C PHE A 322 29.09 -2.45 5.09
N ILE A 323 29.11 -3.22 6.18
CA ILE A 323 29.76 -4.54 6.26
C ILE A 323 29.23 -5.49 5.17
N CYS A 324 27.92 -5.53 4.97
CA CYS A 324 27.30 -6.39 3.96
C CYS A 324 27.62 -5.99 2.51
N SER A 325 27.71 -4.69 2.23
CA SER A 325 28.09 -4.20 0.90
C SER A 325 29.58 -4.47 0.64
N ALA A 326 30.45 -4.26 1.63
CA ALA A 326 31.86 -4.63 1.57
C ALA A 326 32.05 -6.16 1.36
N ALA A 327 31.28 -6.99 2.05
CA ALA A 327 31.33 -8.46 1.88
C ALA A 327 30.86 -8.89 0.48
N THR A 328 29.88 -8.19 -0.10
CA THR A 328 29.44 -8.40 -1.48
C THR A 328 30.51 -7.95 -2.48
N GLN A 329 31.15 -6.79 -2.23
CA GLN A 329 32.26 -6.28 -3.05
C GLN A 329 33.45 -7.26 -3.02
N ALA A 330 33.76 -7.84 -1.87
CA ALA A 330 34.79 -8.87 -1.70
C ALA A 330 34.40 -10.25 -2.29
N GLY A 331 33.16 -10.43 -2.75
CA GLY A 331 32.69 -11.67 -3.36
C GLY A 331 32.40 -12.81 -2.36
N LEU A 332 32.26 -12.50 -1.07
CA LEU A 332 32.05 -13.49 -0.01
C LEU A 332 30.58 -13.89 0.16
N ILE A 333 29.67 -12.97 -0.15
CA ILE A 333 28.23 -13.18 -0.07
C ILE A 333 27.54 -12.77 -1.37
N SER A 334 26.34 -13.29 -1.59
CA SER A 334 25.56 -13.03 -2.81
C SER A 334 24.71 -11.78 -2.66
N HIS A 335 24.67 -10.94 -3.70
CA HIS A 335 23.72 -9.83 -3.77
C HIS A 335 22.26 -10.30 -3.62
N ASN A 336 21.86 -11.37 -4.31
CA ASN A 336 20.45 -11.81 -4.34
C ASN A 336 20.02 -12.62 -3.12
N LYS A 337 20.98 -13.18 -2.37
CA LYS A 337 20.68 -14.12 -1.28
C LYS A 337 21.31 -13.75 0.06
N GLY A 338 22.09 -12.67 0.11
CA GLY A 338 22.90 -12.38 1.29
C GLY A 338 23.91 -13.51 1.56
N GLY A 339 24.17 -13.75 2.84
CA GLY A 339 25.03 -14.85 3.27
C GLY A 339 25.67 -14.61 4.63
N CYS A 340 26.48 -15.57 5.06
CA CYS A 340 27.28 -15.46 6.27
C CYS A 340 28.76 -15.33 5.91
N ALA A 341 29.47 -14.52 6.68
CA ALA A 341 30.92 -14.38 6.60
C ALA A 341 31.46 -14.00 7.98
N SER A 342 32.78 -14.02 8.08
CA SER A 342 33.50 -13.68 9.30
C SER A 342 34.45 -12.53 8.99
N LEU A 343 34.64 -11.63 9.95
CA LEU A 343 35.62 -10.57 9.86
C LEU A 343 36.49 -10.53 11.11
N GLN A 344 37.64 -9.88 10.98
CA GLN A 344 38.58 -9.58 12.05
C GLN A 344 38.83 -8.08 12.08
N LEU A 345 38.78 -7.48 13.28
CA LEU A 345 39.06 -6.06 13.49
C LEU A 345 40.57 -5.78 13.50
N LEU A 346 40.90 -4.58 13.06
CA LEU A 346 42.24 -4.00 13.04
C LEU A 346 42.21 -2.65 13.73
N SER A 347 43.17 -2.41 14.61
CA SER A 347 43.34 -1.10 15.26
C SER A 347 44.32 -0.23 14.48
N ASN A 348 44.03 1.07 14.37
CA ASN A 348 44.93 2.11 13.82
C ASN A 348 45.54 1.74 12.45
N PHE A 349 44.68 1.55 11.44
CA PHE A 349 45.13 1.30 10.08
C PHE A 349 45.33 2.61 9.32
N THR A 350 46.31 2.66 8.42
CA THR A 350 46.65 3.82 7.61
C THR A 350 46.55 3.46 6.13
N ASP A 351 46.03 4.39 5.33
CA ASP A 351 45.96 4.30 3.86
C ASP A 351 45.03 3.19 3.34
N PHE A 352 43.73 3.46 3.41
CA PHE A 352 42.71 2.59 2.81
C PHE A 352 42.64 2.83 1.31
N LEU A 353 43.05 1.84 0.51
CA LEU A 353 43.06 1.95 -0.94
C LEU A 353 41.68 1.69 -1.55
N PRO A 354 41.23 2.52 -2.53
CA PRO A 354 39.95 2.30 -3.21
C PRO A 354 39.98 1.02 -4.05
N PHE A 355 38.81 0.42 -4.23
CA PHE A 355 38.65 -0.86 -4.90
C PHE A 355 37.34 -0.89 -5.69
N SER A 356 37.30 -1.69 -6.76
CA SER A 356 36.09 -1.87 -7.56
C SER A 356 35.97 -3.35 -7.97
N ALA A 357 34.92 -3.99 -7.48
CA ALA A 357 34.64 -5.40 -7.77
C ALA A 357 33.16 -5.71 -7.56
N ASN A 358 32.67 -6.76 -8.23
CA ASN A 358 31.29 -7.24 -8.09
C ASN A 358 30.22 -6.16 -8.26
N GLY A 359 30.49 -5.14 -9.11
CA GLY A 359 29.59 -4.03 -9.38
C GLY A 359 29.55 -2.93 -8.31
N LEU A 360 30.43 -2.99 -7.31
CA LEU A 360 30.53 -2.03 -6.22
C LEU A 360 31.88 -1.31 -6.24
N ASN A 361 31.85 -0.02 -5.92
CA ASN A 361 33.03 0.85 -5.83
C ASN A 361 33.20 1.33 -4.39
N SER A 362 34.44 1.38 -3.92
CA SER A 362 34.80 1.97 -2.63
C SER A 362 35.66 3.23 -2.83
N VAL A 363 35.62 4.11 -1.83
CA VAL A 363 36.47 5.31 -1.78
C VAL A 363 37.75 5.03 -0.99
N GLY A 364 38.82 5.75 -1.32
CA GLY A 364 40.07 5.68 -0.58
C GLY A 364 40.09 6.63 0.62
N PHE A 365 40.91 6.32 1.62
CA PHE A 365 41.15 7.20 2.76
C PHE A 365 42.64 7.21 3.11
N PRO A 366 43.40 8.22 2.65
CA PRO A 366 44.87 8.20 2.64
C PRO A 366 45.50 8.66 3.97
N THR A 367 44.86 8.38 5.12
CA THR A 367 45.38 8.74 6.45
C THR A 367 44.97 7.71 7.49
N VAL A 368 45.30 7.95 8.76
CA VAL A 368 45.08 7.01 9.86
C VAL A 368 43.61 6.98 10.28
N PHE A 369 43.07 5.80 10.55
CA PHE A 369 41.75 5.64 11.15
C PHE A 369 41.75 4.62 12.30
N PRO A 370 40.99 4.85 13.40
CA PRO A 370 41.10 4.03 14.61
C PRO A 370 40.72 2.56 14.43
N ILE A 371 39.80 2.26 13.51
CA ILE A 371 39.27 0.91 13.30
C ILE A 371 39.12 0.56 11.82
N GLY A 372 39.69 -0.58 11.44
CA GLY A 372 39.43 -1.25 10.17
C GLY A 372 38.99 -2.69 10.40
N PHE A 373 38.60 -3.38 9.34
CA PHE A 373 38.34 -4.81 9.37
C PHE A 373 38.79 -5.50 8.09
N ARG A 374 39.11 -6.78 8.21
CA ARG A 374 39.37 -7.70 7.09
C ARG A 374 38.44 -8.88 7.20
N PHE A 375 38.02 -9.41 6.07
CA PHE A 375 37.28 -10.66 6.08
C PHE A 375 38.22 -11.85 6.27
N ILE A 376 37.80 -12.83 7.07
CA ILE A 376 38.55 -14.05 7.36
C ILE A 376 37.79 -15.27 6.86
N GLY A 377 38.49 -16.20 6.22
CA GLY A 377 37.90 -17.43 5.67
C GLY A 377 37.30 -17.29 4.27
N GLY A 378 37.00 -18.43 3.64
CA GLY A 378 36.34 -18.50 2.33
C GLY A 378 34.82 -18.38 2.43
N ALA A 379 34.15 -18.15 1.30
CA ALA A 379 32.70 -18.00 1.24
C ALA A 379 31.97 -19.25 1.79
N ASN A 380 31.30 -19.11 2.94
CA ASN A 380 30.49 -20.18 3.54
C ASN A 380 29.10 -20.21 2.90
N HIS A 381 29.00 -20.79 1.70
CA HIS A 381 27.74 -20.97 0.95
C HIS A 381 26.85 -22.10 1.50
N ASN A 382 26.72 -22.21 2.83
CA ASN A 382 25.75 -23.13 3.41
C ASN A 382 24.34 -22.58 3.17
N SER A 383 23.44 -23.40 2.63
CA SER A 383 22.04 -23.02 2.34
C SER A 383 21.26 -22.54 3.58
N GLN A 384 21.78 -22.81 4.78
CA GLN A 384 21.24 -22.37 6.06
C GLN A 384 21.49 -20.87 6.36
N CYS A 385 22.38 -20.21 5.61
CA CYS A 385 22.74 -18.81 5.78
C CYS A 385 22.18 -17.89 4.68
N GLU A 386 21.52 -18.44 3.66
CA GLU A 386 20.86 -17.66 2.61
C GLU A 386 19.59 -16.98 3.14
N ASP A 387 19.33 -15.78 2.68
CA ASP A 387 18.05 -15.07 2.85
C ASP A 387 17.01 -15.67 1.90
N ILE A 388 15.97 -16.26 2.45
CA ILE A 388 14.93 -17.00 1.70
C ILE A 388 13.66 -16.16 1.45
N ARG A 389 13.72 -14.83 1.59
CA ARG A 389 12.55 -13.95 1.38
C ARG A 389 11.87 -14.12 0.02
N ASP A 390 12.64 -14.31 -1.05
CA ASP A 390 12.10 -14.42 -2.41
C ASP A 390 11.38 -15.76 -2.66
N PRO A 391 11.96 -16.93 -2.30
CA PRO A 391 11.21 -18.18 -2.28
C PRO A 391 9.94 -18.13 -1.44
N VAL A 392 9.97 -17.45 -0.29
CA VAL A 392 8.80 -17.33 0.59
C VAL A 392 7.74 -16.41 -0.01
N LEU A 393 8.14 -15.34 -0.71
CA LEU A 393 7.23 -14.53 -1.50
C LEU A 393 6.54 -15.39 -2.57
N ALA A 394 7.30 -16.18 -3.33
CA ALA A 394 6.73 -17.07 -4.34
C ALA A 394 5.74 -18.06 -3.72
N PHE A 395 6.08 -18.65 -2.57
CA PHE A 395 5.17 -19.51 -1.79
C PHE A 395 3.85 -18.78 -1.45
N ASN A 396 3.91 -17.57 -0.89
CA ASN A 396 2.71 -16.81 -0.52
C ASN A 396 1.88 -16.36 -1.75
N VAL A 397 2.52 -16.00 -2.85
CA VAL A 397 1.86 -15.68 -4.11
C VAL A 397 1.11 -16.90 -4.64
N ILE A 398 1.74 -18.08 -4.66
CA ILE A 398 1.09 -19.33 -5.08
C ILE A 398 -0.11 -19.64 -4.19
N ILE A 399 0.03 -19.54 -2.87
CA ILE A 399 -1.06 -19.80 -1.92
C ILE A 399 -2.23 -18.85 -2.15
N THR A 400 -1.97 -17.55 -2.31
CA THR A 400 -3.02 -16.56 -2.60
C THR A 400 -3.69 -16.82 -3.95
N CYS A 401 -2.95 -17.20 -5.00
CA CYS A 401 -3.52 -17.62 -6.27
C CYS A 401 -4.43 -18.85 -6.13
N LEU A 402 -4.02 -19.87 -5.37
CA LEU A 402 -4.83 -21.08 -5.11
C LEU A 402 -6.14 -20.75 -4.39
N LEU A 403 -6.13 -19.78 -3.47
CA LEU A 403 -7.32 -19.30 -2.77
C LEU A 403 -8.34 -18.67 -3.72
N PHE A 404 -7.88 -17.85 -4.67
CA PHE A 404 -8.76 -17.21 -5.67
C PHE A 404 -9.23 -18.16 -6.76
N LEU A 405 -8.34 -19.02 -7.28
CA LEU A 405 -8.63 -19.83 -8.47
C LEU A 405 -9.34 -21.13 -8.15
N LEU A 406 -8.94 -21.83 -7.08
CA LEU A 406 -9.36 -23.20 -6.80
C LEU A 406 -10.30 -23.27 -5.60
N LEU A 407 -9.80 -22.92 -4.42
CA LEU A 407 -10.48 -23.19 -3.16
C LEU A 407 -11.67 -22.27 -2.91
N ARG A 408 -11.60 -21.01 -3.35
CA ARG A 408 -12.68 -20.02 -3.33
C ARG A 408 -13.56 -20.09 -2.07
N PRO A 409 -12.97 -19.95 -0.87
CA PRO A 409 -13.75 -19.97 0.37
C PRO A 409 -14.70 -18.76 0.39
N LYS A 410 -15.57 -18.68 1.41
CA LYS A 410 -16.48 -17.53 1.54
C LYS A 410 -15.68 -16.22 1.43
N PRO A 411 -16.18 -15.17 0.76
CA PRO A 411 -15.40 -13.94 0.51
C PRO A 411 -14.76 -13.32 1.75
N ILE A 412 -15.44 -13.37 2.90
CA ILE A 412 -14.90 -12.87 4.18
C ILE A 412 -13.69 -13.70 4.66
N ILE A 413 -13.67 -15.01 4.42
CA ILE A 413 -12.57 -15.89 4.80
C ILE A 413 -11.37 -15.61 3.89
N LEU A 414 -11.61 -15.50 2.57
CA LEU A 414 -10.56 -15.14 1.62
C LEU A 414 -9.93 -13.79 1.96
N TYR A 415 -10.76 -12.80 2.31
CA TYR A 415 -10.30 -11.49 2.76
C TYR A 415 -9.35 -11.59 3.97
N TRP A 416 -9.72 -12.35 5.00
CA TRP A 416 -8.86 -12.56 6.17
C TRP A 416 -7.58 -13.33 5.84
N CYS A 417 -7.62 -14.27 4.88
CA CYS A 417 -6.40 -14.90 4.39
C CYS A 417 -5.44 -13.86 3.81
N LEU A 418 -5.91 -12.89 3.00
CA LEU A 418 -5.06 -11.83 2.45
C LEU A 418 -4.48 -10.94 3.55
N VAL A 419 -5.30 -10.55 4.54
CA VAL A 419 -4.85 -9.75 5.69
C VAL A 419 -3.72 -10.47 6.45
N CYS A 420 -3.93 -11.73 6.82
CA CYS A 420 -2.95 -12.50 7.57
C CYS A 420 -1.68 -12.77 6.75
N ILE A 421 -1.82 -13.24 5.51
CA ILE A 421 -0.66 -13.54 4.64
C ILE A 421 0.14 -12.27 4.37
N GLY A 422 -0.52 -11.17 4.03
CA GLY A 422 0.14 -9.89 3.76
C GLY A 422 0.87 -9.33 4.99
N PHE A 423 0.18 -9.23 6.13
CA PHE A 423 0.78 -8.70 7.36
C PHE A 423 2.01 -9.50 7.79
N TRP A 424 1.88 -10.83 7.90
CA TRP A 424 2.96 -11.68 8.38
C TRP A 424 4.10 -11.82 7.37
N HIS A 425 3.83 -11.70 6.07
CA HIS A 425 4.89 -11.63 5.07
C HIS A 425 5.76 -10.38 5.25
N VAL A 426 5.14 -9.24 5.56
CA VAL A 426 5.89 -8.00 5.80
C VAL A 426 6.75 -8.11 7.05
N VAL A 427 6.14 -8.49 8.18
CA VAL A 427 6.82 -8.62 9.48
C VAL A 427 7.99 -9.59 9.44
N LEU A 428 7.87 -10.70 8.71
CA LEU A 428 8.84 -11.80 8.81
C LEU A 428 9.80 -11.88 7.62
N PHE A 429 9.52 -11.25 6.48
CA PHE A 429 10.34 -11.46 5.29
C PHE A 429 10.64 -10.17 4.53
N SER A 430 9.63 -9.39 4.17
CA SER A 430 9.88 -8.25 3.27
C SER A 430 10.47 -7.04 4.00
N GLN A 431 10.02 -6.74 5.23
CA GLN A 431 10.46 -5.56 5.98
C GLN A 431 10.31 -5.76 7.51
N PRO A 432 11.12 -6.65 8.11
CA PRO A 432 11.05 -7.00 9.53
C PRO A 432 11.54 -5.89 10.46
N HIS A 433 10.98 -5.84 11.67
CA HIS A 433 11.47 -5.02 12.79
C HIS A 433 12.67 -5.67 13.44
N GLY A 434 13.85 -5.41 12.88
CA GLY A 434 15.13 -5.92 13.35
C GLY A 434 15.32 -7.43 13.10
N PRO A 435 16.56 -7.92 13.16
CA PRO A 435 16.83 -9.34 13.09
C PRO A 435 17.24 -9.93 14.47
N PRO A 436 16.63 -11.05 14.92
CA PRO A 436 15.40 -11.64 14.40
C PRO A 436 14.19 -10.70 14.64
N PRO A 437 13.09 -10.85 13.88
CA PRO A 437 11.91 -9.98 14.00
C PRO A 437 11.34 -9.99 15.41
N ALA A 438 11.06 -8.80 15.96
CA ALA A 438 10.40 -8.61 17.24
C ALA A 438 8.93 -9.08 17.20
N LEU A 439 8.69 -10.37 17.48
CA LEU A 439 7.36 -10.98 17.38
C LEU A 439 6.35 -10.38 18.36
N ASP A 440 6.79 -10.00 19.55
CA ASP A 440 5.96 -9.32 20.56
C ASP A 440 5.39 -8.00 20.04
N THR A 441 6.24 -7.19 19.41
CA THR A 441 5.85 -5.93 18.75
C THR A 441 4.96 -6.18 17.53
N ALA A 442 5.23 -7.25 16.78
CA ALA A 442 4.37 -7.65 15.67
C ALA A 442 2.96 -8.04 16.13
N PHE A 443 2.84 -8.85 17.19
CA PHE A 443 1.54 -9.24 17.74
C PHE A 443 0.78 -8.06 18.35
N SER A 444 1.47 -7.12 19.01
CA SER A 444 0.84 -5.91 19.54
C SER A 444 0.24 -5.04 18.43
N THR A 445 0.93 -4.96 17.28
CA THR A 445 0.49 -4.22 16.09
C THR A 445 -0.59 -4.97 15.28
N PHE A 446 -0.57 -6.30 15.30
CA PHE A 446 -1.52 -7.11 14.54
C PHE A 446 -2.97 -6.92 15.01
N LEU A 447 -3.21 -6.82 16.32
CA LEU A 447 -4.55 -6.66 16.87
C LEU A 447 -5.29 -5.38 16.37
N PRO A 448 -4.73 -4.16 16.48
CA PRO A 448 -5.35 -2.97 15.91
C PRO A 448 -5.44 -3.05 14.37
N THR A 449 -4.48 -3.72 13.71
CA THR A 449 -4.56 -4.00 12.27
C THR A 449 -5.81 -4.78 11.90
N LEU A 450 -6.15 -5.83 12.68
CA LEU A 450 -7.38 -6.60 12.47
C LEU A 450 -8.64 -5.73 12.64
N PHE A 451 -8.65 -4.79 13.59
CA PHE A 451 -9.78 -3.89 13.78
C PHE A 451 -10.02 -2.99 12.56
N VAL A 452 -8.96 -2.36 12.04
CA VAL A 452 -9.04 -1.53 10.83
C VAL A 452 -9.40 -2.38 9.61
N ALA A 453 -8.82 -3.58 9.48
CA ALA A 453 -9.18 -4.52 8.43
C ALA A 453 -10.67 -4.92 8.50
N TYR A 454 -11.25 -5.07 9.69
CA TYR A 454 -12.68 -5.30 9.82
C TYR A 454 -13.50 -4.10 9.31
N ALA A 455 -13.06 -2.86 9.57
CA ALA A 455 -13.70 -1.67 9.01
C ALA A 455 -13.64 -1.66 7.47
N PHE A 456 -12.50 -2.02 6.87
CA PHE A 456 -12.37 -2.16 5.42
C PHE A 456 -13.33 -3.19 4.83
N TRP A 457 -13.51 -4.33 5.52
CA TRP A 457 -14.52 -5.32 5.14
C TRP A 457 -15.93 -4.71 5.10
N ARG A 458 -16.30 -4.00 6.18
CA ARG A 458 -17.63 -3.42 6.36
C ARG A 458 -17.92 -2.26 5.39
N LEU A 459 -16.92 -1.47 5.06
CA LEU A 459 -17.08 -0.26 4.27
C LEU A 459 -16.86 -0.49 2.77
N ALA A 460 -16.01 -1.44 2.38
CA ALA A 460 -15.62 -1.60 0.98
C ALA A 460 -15.69 -3.05 0.46
N PHE A 461 -14.91 -3.98 1.03
CA PHE A 461 -14.71 -5.31 0.42
C PHE A 461 -16.00 -6.12 0.30
N ARG A 462 -16.92 -6.05 1.28
CA ARG A 462 -18.17 -6.82 1.25
C ARG A 462 -19.07 -6.51 0.04
N PHE A 463 -18.88 -5.36 -0.60
CA PHE A 463 -19.68 -4.92 -1.74
C PHE A 463 -19.09 -5.30 -3.10
N VAL A 464 -17.78 -5.58 -3.16
CA VAL A 464 -17.03 -5.75 -4.42
C VAL A 464 -16.49 -7.16 -4.56
N LEU A 465 -15.77 -7.66 -3.56
CA LEU A 465 -15.11 -8.97 -3.61
C LEU A 465 -16.07 -10.13 -3.92
N PRO A 466 -17.28 -10.23 -3.31
CA PRO A 466 -18.21 -11.31 -3.63
C PRO A 466 -18.67 -11.34 -5.09
N VAL A 467 -18.79 -10.16 -5.72
CA VAL A 467 -19.29 -10.03 -7.10
C VAL A 467 -18.33 -10.67 -8.09
N PHE A 468 -17.03 -10.41 -7.92
CA PHE A 468 -15.99 -10.95 -8.79
C PHE A 468 -15.65 -12.40 -8.45
N LEU A 469 -15.46 -12.73 -7.17
CA LEU A 469 -15.03 -14.08 -6.77
C LEU A 469 -16.01 -15.19 -7.22
N GLN A 470 -17.31 -14.89 -7.27
CA GLN A 470 -18.33 -15.87 -7.65
C GLN A 470 -18.44 -16.08 -9.16
N LYS A 471 -18.21 -15.03 -9.96
CA LYS A 471 -18.48 -15.05 -11.41
C LYS A 471 -17.21 -15.07 -12.27
N ALA A 472 -16.14 -14.44 -11.79
CA ALA A 472 -14.90 -14.21 -12.53
C ALA A 472 -13.67 -14.43 -11.62
N PRO A 473 -13.41 -15.67 -11.15
CA PRO A 473 -12.29 -15.95 -10.25
C PRO A 473 -10.91 -15.64 -10.82
N ILE A 474 -10.69 -15.80 -12.14
CA ILE A 474 -9.40 -15.48 -12.77
C ILE A 474 -9.19 -13.97 -12.79
N GLU A 475 -10.20 -13.20 -13.21
CA GLU A 475 -10.18 -11.73 -13.13
C GLU A 475 -10.03 -11.25 -11.69
N ALA A 476 -10.76 -11.83 -10.74
CA ALA A 476 -10.65 -11.48 -9.33
C ALA A 476 -9.22 -11.68 -8.82
N MET A 477 -8.58 -12.80 -9.18
CA MET A 477 -7.18 -13.06 -8.83
C MET A 477 -6.27 -11.95 -9.36
N VAL A 478 -6.37 -11.62 -10.65
CA VAL A 478 -5.50 -10.61 -11.28
C VAL A 478 -5.75 -9.23 -10.68
N TRP A 479 -7.02 -8.81 -10.58
CA TRP A 479 -7.37 -7.47 -10.12
C TRP A 479 -7.07 -7.24 -8.65
N TYR A 480 -7.19 -8.26 -7.79
CA TYR A 480 -6.83 -8.09 -6.38
C TYR A 480 -5.34 -8.36 -6.11
N LEU A 481 -4.79 -9.50 -6.57
CA LEU A 481 -3.46 -9.94 -6.16
C LEU A 481 -2.32 -9.14 -6.79
N GLY A 482 -2.47 -8.70 -8.05
CA GLY A 482 -1.43 -7.91 -8.70
C GLY A 482 -1.14 -6.61 -7.93
N PRO A 483 -2.13 -5.73 -7.75
CA PRO A 483 -1.95 -4.51 -6.97
C PRO A 483 -1.64 -4.77 -5.49
N PHE A 484 -2.21 -5.81 -4.88
CA PHE A 484 -1.94 -6.18 -3.50
C PHE A 484 -0.48 -6.54 -3.25
N TRP A 485 0.11 -7.44 -4.04
CA TRP A 485 1.50 -7.84 -3.84
C TRP A 485 2.47 -6.70 -4.17
N VAL A 486 2.13 -5.84 -5.15
CA VAL A 486 2.91 -4.64 -5.45
C VAL A 486 3.03 -3.74 -4.23
N THR A 487 1.95 -3.49 -3.49
CA THR A 487 1.97 -2.57 -2.33
C THR A 487 2.32 -3.26 -1.01
N VAL A 488 2.11 -4.56 -0.86
CA VAL A 488 2.69 -5.32 0.26
C VAL A 488 4.22 -5.21 0.25
N LEU A 489 4.82 -5.18 -0.94
CA LEU A 489 6.27 -5.06 -1.17
C LEU A 489 6.71 -3.62 -1.48
N THR A 490 6.08 -2.61 -0.85
CA THR A 490 6.37 -1.18 -1.12
C THR A 490 7.87 -0.86 -1.04
N ASN A 491 8.60 -1.49 -0.11
CA ASN A 491 10.05 -1.31 0.02
C ASN A 491 10.85 -1.71 -1.23
N VAL A 492 10.38 -2.70 -2.00
CA VAL A 492 11.04 -3.18 -3.21
C VAL A 492 10.47 -2.51 -4.46
N THR A 493 9.15 -2.35 -4.54
CA THR A 493 8.45 -1.89 -5.74
C THR A 493 8.42 -0.36 -5.85
N MET A 494 8.21 0.33 -4.74
CA MET A 494 8.10 1.79 -4.69
C MET A 494 9.34 2.47 -4.11
N GLY A 495 10.17 1.75 -3.35
CA GLY A 495 11.41 2.29 -2.77
C GLY A 495 12.45 2.77 -3.80
N LYS A 496 12.31 2.37 -5.07
CA LYS A 496 13.15 2.83 -6.20
C LYS A 496 12.65 4.09 -6.88
N ILE A 497 11.44 4.56 -6.53
CA ILE A 497 10.91 5.82 -7.05
C ILE A 497 11.65 6.95 -6.32
N PRO A 498 12.26 7.92 -7.04
CA PRO A 498 13.05 8.99 -6.44
C PRO A 498 12.19 10.07 -5.76
N ILE A 499 11.22 9.66 -4.94
CA ILE A 499 10.30 10.51 -4.17
C ILE A 499 10.12 9.83 -2.82
N ASN A 500 10.67 10.43 -1.77
CA ASN A 500 10.65 9.80 -0.45
C ASN A 500 9.78 10.60 0.54
N ARG A 501 10.02 11.90 0.71
CA ARG A 501 9.31 12.72 1.72
C ARG A 501 8.50 13.88 1.14
N LEU A 502 8.46 14.04 -0.19
CA LEU A 502 7.91 15.22 -0.87
C LEU A 502 8.48 16.55 -0.32
N TYR A 503 9.73 16.52 0.17
CA TYR A 503 10.45 17.69 0.67
C TYR A 503 11.22 18.40 -0.46
N ALA A 504 11.53 19.69 -0.29
CA ALA A 504 12.15 20.51 -1.34
C ALA A 504 13.49 19.93 -1.83
N ALA A 505 14.34 19.43 -0.93
CA ALA A 505 15.61 18.80 -1.27
C ALA A 505 15.43 17.47 -2.05
N ASP A 506 14.37 16.71 -1.76
CA ASP A 506 14.07 15.47 -2.48
C ASP A 506 13.64 15.70 -3.93
N LEU A 507 13.01 16.85 -4.22
CA LEU A 507 12.59 17.24 -5.57
C LEU A 507 13.75 17.70 -6.45
N GLN A 508 14.91 18.02 -5.87
CA GLN A 508 16.13 18.36 -6.60
C GLN A 508 16.84 17.12 -7.16
N ARG A 509 16.40 15.91 -6.78
CA ARG A 509 16.94 14.65 -7.33
C ARG A 509 16.59 14.50 -8.81
N ASN A 510 17.54 13.97 -9.58
CA ASN A 510 17.34 13.68 -11.00
C ASN A 510 16.15 12.72 -11.20
N GLY A 511 15.15 13.14 -11.98
CA GLY A 511 13.96 12.34 -12.29
C GLY A 511 12.84 12.39 -11.25
N ALA A 512 13.03 13.01 -10.08
CA ALA A 512 11.99 13.13 -9.04
C ALA A 512 10.76 13.88 -9.53
N ILE A 513 10.96 15.04 -10.18
CA ILE A 513 9.89 15.86 -10.74
C ILE A 513 9.12 15.08 -11.82
N THR A 514 9.82 14.36 -12.70
CA THR A 514 9.20 13.54 -13.75
C THR A 514 8.34 12.44 -13.17
N ALA A 515 8.85 11.70 -12.18
CA ALA A 515 8.09 10.66 -11.48
C ALA A 515 6.85 11.25 -10.80
N LEU A 516 6.97 12.42 -10.16
CA LEU A 516 5.88 13.09 -9.45
C LEU A 516 4.75 13.48 -10.42
N VAL A 517 5.10 14.06 -11.57
CA VAL A 517 4.12 14.45 -12.59
C VAL A 517 3.36 13.21 -13.12
N ILE A 518 4.08 12.11 -13.40
CA ILE A 518 3.45 10.86 -13.86
C ILE A 518 2.46 10.33 -12.81
N ILE A 519 2.87 10.27 -11.54
CA ILE A 519 2.01 9.81 -10.44
C ILE A 519 0.76 10.68 -10.32
N ILE A 520 0.92 12.01 -10.33
CA ILE A 520 -0.21 12.96 -10.24
C ILE A 520 -1.20 12.74 -11.39
N VAL A 521 -0.71 12.59 -12.63
CA VAL A 521 -1.58 12.35 -13.79
C VAL A 521 -2.35 11.04 -13.65
N ILE A 522 -1.69 9.96 -13.24
CA ILE A 522 -2.35 8.66 -13.03
C ILE A 522 -3.41 8.78 -11.93
N VAL A 523 -3.06 9.34 -10.76
CA VAL A 523 -3.98 9.51 -9.64
C VAL A 523 -5.18 10.38 -10.04
N LEU A 524 -4.96 11.46 -10.79
CA LEU A 524 -6.02 12.33 -11.28
C LEU A 524 -7.00 11.58 -12.19
N VAL A 525 -6.51 10.80 -13.15
CA VAL A 525 -7.36 9.99 -14.05
C VAL A 525 -8.18 8.98 -13.26
N LEU A 526 -7.56 8.27 -12.30
CA LEU A 526 -8.24 7.30 -11.44
C LEU A 526 -9.30 7.97 -10.55
N ALA A 527 -8.98 9.14 -9.98
CA ALA A 527 -9.88 9.92 -9.15
C ALA A 527 -11.08 10.44 -9.95
N LEU A 528 -10.86 11.01 -11.14
CA LEU A 528 -11.93 11.49 -12.02
C LEU A 528 -12.87 10.34 -12.42
N ASN A 529 -12.33 9.17 -12.77
CA ASN A 529 -13.18 8.01 -13.04
C ASN A 529 -13.96 7.58 -11.79
N GLN A 530 -13.35 7.57 -10.61
CA GLN A 530 -14.05 7.17 -9.39
C GLN A 530 -15.15 8.16 -9.01
N VAL A 531 -14.91 9.47 -9.13
CA VAL A 531 -15.94 10.50 -8.95
C VAL A 531 -17.10 10.28 -9.92
N ARG A 532 -16.82 9.96 -11.18
CA ARG A 532 -17.85 9.62 -12.18
C ARG A 532 -18.69 8.42 -11.74
N VAL A 533 -18.06 7.35 -11.23
CA VAL A 533 -18.74 6.15 -10.73
C VAL A 533 -19.63 6.48 -9.53
N VAL A 534 -19.09 7.18 -8.52
CA VAL A 534 -19.82 7.56 -7.30
C VAL A 534 -20.99 8.52 -7.64
N ARG A 535 -20.81 9.41 -8.63
CA ARG A 535 -21.88 10.29 -9.11
C ARG A 535 -23.03 9.51 -9.71
N LYS A 536 -22.73 8.52 -10.57
CA LYS A 536 -23.75 7.68 -11.23
C LYS A 536 -24.58 6.86 -10.25
N THR A 537 -24.05 6.54 -9.07
CA THR A 537 -24.78 5.81 -8.03
C THR A 537 -25.58 6.73 -7.10
N GLY A 538 -25.46 8.05 -7.23
CA GLY A 538 -26.16 9.04 -6.39
C GLY A 538 -25.50 9.30 -5.03
N TRP A 539 -24.35 8.68 -4.75
CA TRP A 539 -23.69 8.76 -3.43
C TRP A 539 -22.68 9.90 -3.30
N LEU A 540 -22.42 10.66 -4.36
CA LEU A 540 -21.36 11.68 -4.38
C LEU A 540 -21.47 12.72 -3.25
N PRO A 541 -22.63 13.34 -2.98
CA PRO A 541 -22.74 14.33 -1.90
C PRO A 541 -22.43 13.73 -0.53
N TYR A 542 -22.80 12.48 -0.29
CA TYR A 542 -22.57 11.79 0.97
C TYR A 542 -21.08 11.57 1.23
N TYR A 543 -20.36 10.98 0.26
CA TYR A 543 -18.92 10.76 0.41
C TYR A 543 -18.17 12.10 0.44
N LEU A 544 -18.49 13.03 -0.47
CA LEU A 544 -17.84 14.34 -0.54
C LEU A 544 -17.95 15.10 0.79
N GLY A 545 -19.12 15.08 1.44
CA GLY A 545 -19.30 15.70 2.76
C GLY A 545 -18.34 15.15 3.82
N TRP A 546 -18.16 13.84 3.89
CA TRP A 546 -17.21 13.22 4.83
C TRP A 546 -15.75 13.55 4.51
N TYR A 547 -15.36 13.60 3.23
CA TYR A 547 -14.00 14.00 2.85
C TYR A 547 -13.74 15.49 3.09
N ILE A 548 -14.74 16.36 2.93
CA ILE A 548 -14.63 17.78 3.32
C ILE A 548 -14.38 17.88 4.83
N ILE A 549 -15.17 17.17 5.65
CA ILE A 549 -14.98 17.15 7.11
C ILE A 549 -13.58 16.63 7.47
N GLY A 550 -13.15 15.51 6.88
CA GLY A 550 -11.81 14.96 7.09
C GLY A 550 -10.70 15.94 6.68
N GLY A 551 -10.87 16.62 5.54
CA GLY A 551 -9.94 17.64 5.07
C GLY A 551 -9.85 18.85 5.99
N LEU A 552 -10.98 19.30 6.56
CA LEU A 552 -11.00 20.37 7.55
C LEU A 552 -10.31 19.94 8.86
N ILE A 553 -10.47 18.69 9.29
CA ILE A 553 -9.74 18.15 10.45
C ILE A 553 -8.23 18.14 10.17
N LEU A 554 -7.80 17.65 9.00
CA LEU A 554 -6.39 17.68 8.61
C LEU A 554 -5.84 19.11 8.53
N LEU A 555 -6.64 20.06 8.03
CA LEU A 555 -6.27 21.47 8.03
C LEU A 555 -6.02 21.96 9.46
N VAL A 556 -6.92 21.70 10.40
CA VAL A 556 -6.74 22.08 11.82
C VAL A 556 -5.49 21.42 12.41
N LEU A 557 -5.28 20.13 12.16
CA LEU A 557 -4.10 19.40 12.66
C LEU A 557 -2.79 19.96 12.10
N SER A 558 -2.79 20.40 10.83
CA SER A 558 -1.61 21.02 10.20
C SER A 558 -1.22 22.37 10.78
N GLN A 559 -2.06 22.99 11.61
CA GLN A 559 -1.78 24.29 12.24
C GLN A 559 -1.29 24.15 13.69
N LEU A 560 -1.05 22.93 14.17
CA LEU A 560 -0.54 22.72 15.53
C LEU A 560 0.94 23.15 15.62
N PRO A 561 1.30 24.03 16.58
CA PRO A 561 2.65 24.56 16.66
C PRO A 561 3.67 23.47 16.99
N GLY A 562 4.81 23.48 16.30
CA GLY A 562 5.91 22.53 16.51
C GLY A 562 5.68 21.12 15.94
N LEU A 563 4.58 20.91 15.22
CA LEU A 563 4.24 19.65 14.57
C LEU A 563 3.98 19.86 13.08
N GLU A 564 4.45 18.91 12.29
CA GLU A 564 4.31 18.85 10.85
C GLU A 564 3.40 17.69 10.47
N LEU A 565 2.54 17.91 9.47
CA LEU A 565 1.62 16.90 8.97
C LEU A 565 2.37 15.89 8.08
N ARG A 566 2.46 14.62 8.52
CA ARG A 566 3.01 13.52 7.72
C ARG A 566 1.95 12.47 7.44
N LEU A 567 1.53 12.40 6.18
CA LEU A 567 0.62 11.36 5.71
C LEU A 567 1.40 10.10 5.33
N HIS A 568 1.53 9.18 6.29
CA HIS A 568 2.05 7.84 6.03
C HIS A 568 1.15 7.08 5.06
N HIS A 569 1.72 6.21 4.23
CA HIS A 569 0.98 5.50 3.18
C HIS A 569 -0.13 4.59 3.72
N TYR A 570 0.00 4.07 4.95
CA TYR A 570 -1.09 3.31 5.56
C TYR A 570 -2.34 4.17 5.84
N ILE A 571 -2.15 5.45 6.15
CA ILE A 571 -3.24 6.43 6.35
C ILE A 571 -3.95 6.68 5.01
N ILE A 572 -3.20 6.77 3.92
CA ILE A 572 -3.76 6.87 2.55
C ILE A 572 -4.65 5.65 2.27
N GLY A 573 -4.18 4.44 2.63
CA GLY A 573 -4.96 3.21 2.59
C GLY A 573 -6.30 3.33 3.31
N ILE A 574 -6.30 3.85 4.54
CA ILE A 574 -7.50 4.05 5.36
C ILE A 574 -8.45 5.07 4.73
N ILE A 575 -7.94 6.23 4.33
CA ILE A 575 -8.73 7.35 3.81
C ILE A 575 -9.40 6.97 2.49
N LEU A 576 -8.72 6.26 1.59
CA LEU A 576 -9.23 5.95 0.25
C LEU A 576 -10.03 4.65 0.18
N MET A 577 -9.97 3.77 1.18
CA MET A 577 -10.68 2.48 1.14
C MET A 577 -12.20 2.65 0.91
N PRO A 578 -12.93 3.55 1.59
CA PRO A 578 -14.39 3.64 1.46
C PRO A 578 -14.86 4.03 0.05
N VAL A 579 -14.10 4.84 -0.69
CA VAL A 579 -14.49 5.22 -2.07
C VAL A 579 -14.37 4.08 -3.05
N SER A 580 -13.72 2.97 -2.69
CA SER A 580 -13.65 1.75 -3.50
C SER A 580 -14.86 0.81 -3.34
N ALA A 581 -15.90 1.19 -2.60
CA ALA A 581 -17.05 0.32 -2.26
C ALA A 581 -18.02 0.00 -3.43
N PHE A 582 -17.67 0.32 -4.67
CA PHE A 582 -18.55 0.17 -5.84
C PHE A 582 -18.08 -1.01 -6.70
N PRO A 583 -18.97 -1.91 -7.18
CA PRO A 583 -18.59 -3.14 -7.87
C PRO A 583 -18.09 -2.90 -9.30
N THR A 584 -16.90 -2.32 -9.42
CA THR A 584 -16.18 -2.10 -10.68
C THR A 584 -14.82 -2.81 -10.64
N ARG A 585 -14.26 -3.16 -11.80
CA ARG A 585 -12.92 -3.78 -11.88
C ARG A 585 -11.83 -2.89 -11.28
N LEU A 586 -11.91 -1.58 -11.53
CA LEU A 586 -10.99 -0.61 -10.94
C LEU A 586 -11.11 -0.56 -9.41
N SER A 587 -12.32 -0.65 -8.86
CA SER A 587 -12.51 -0.76 -7.42
C SER A 587 -11.87 -2.03 -6.83
N ALA A 588 -11.91 -3.16 -7.54
CA ALA A 588 -11.21 -4.38 -7.11
C ALA A 588 -9.69 -4.14 -7.06
N MET A 589 -9.14 -3.48 -8.09
CA MET A 589 -7.72 -3.07 -8.11
C MET A 589 -7.37 -2.12 -6.96
N TYR A 590 -8.20 -1.10 -6.72
CA TYR A 590 -8.01 -0.16 -5.63
C TYR A 590 -8.05 -0.85 -4.27
N GLN A 591 -8.97 -1.79 -4.06
CA GLN A 591 -9.05 -2.54 -2.81
C GLN A 591 -7.81 -3.40 -2.55
N GLY A 592 -7.31 -4.12 -3.57
CA GLY A 592 -6.06 -4.86 -3.47
C GLY A 592 -4.88 -3.94 -3.15
N PHE A 593 -4.73 -2.86 -3.92
CA PHE A 593 -3.68 -1.86 -3.75
C PHE A 593 -3.68 -1.23 -2.35
N LEU A 594 -4.84 -0.70 -1.92
CA LEU A 594 -4.98 0.02 -0.64
C LEU A 594 -4.85 -0.92 0.56
N LEU A 595 -5.30 -2.17 0.45
CA LEU A 595 -5.08 -3.17 1.49
C LEU A 595 -3.59 -3.47 1.64
N GLY A 596 -2.87 -3.73 0.55
CA GLY A 596 -1.43 -3.98 0.61
C GLY A 596 -0.65 -2.77 1.14
N LEU A 597 -1.04 -1.55 0.75
CA LEU A 597 -0.44 -0.31 1.22
C LEU A 597 -0.62 -0.11 2.73
N PHE A 598 -1.85 -0.37 3.21
CA PHE A 598 -2.16 -0.36 4.63
C PHE A 598 -1.34 -1.40 5.40
N LEU A 599 -1.37 -2.66 4.95
CA LEU A 599 -0.67 -3.76 5.62
C LEU A 599 0.84 -3.54 5.66
N ASN A 600 1.46 -3.10 4.56
CA ASN A 600 2.88 -2.78 4.54
C ASN A 600 3.22 -1.69 5.56
N GLY A 601 2.50 -0.57 5.56
CA GLY A 601 2.83 0.54 6.44
C GLY A 601 2.69 0.19 7.92
N VAL A 602 1.59 -0.43 8.33
CA VAL A 602 1.42 -0.81 9.75
C VAL A 602 2.33 -1.96 10.17
N ALA A 603 2.56 -2.95 9.30
CA ALA A 603 3.43 -4.07 9.65
C ALA A 603 4.91 -3.67 9.75
N ALA A 604 5.38 -2.79 8.86
CA ALA A 604 6.78 -2.36 8.81
C ALA A 604 7.12 -1.20 9.74
N PHE A 605 6.16 -0.33 10.07
CA PHE A 605 6.42 0.90 10.84
C PHE A 605 5.48 1.09 12.03
N GLY A 606 4.49 0.22 12.23
CA GLY A 606 3.48 0.42 13.26
C GLY A 606 2.45 1.49 12.88
N PHE A 607 1.65 1.91 13.86
CA PHE A 607 0.66 2.98 13.71
C PHE A 607 1.30 4.34 14.02
N ASP A 608 2.26 4.74 13.19
CA ASP A 608 3.00 5.99 13.36
C ASP A 608 2.09 7.23 13.36
N SER A 609 2.48 8.24 14.14
CA SER A 609 1.68 9.47 14.23
C SER A 609 1.56 10.18 12.88
N ILE A 610 0.36 10.71 12.61
CA ILE A 610 0.08 11.63 11.49
C ILE A 610 0.72 13.02 11.69
N LEU A 611 1.14 13.32 12.92
CA LEU A 611 1.83 14.54 13.31
C LEU A 611 3.21 14.18 13.87
N GLN A 612 4.26 14.77 13.32
CA GLN A 612 5.65 14.53 13.75
C GLN A 612 6.37 15.85 13.95
N THR A 613 7.43 15.88 14.73
CA THR A 613 8.23 17.11 14.85
C THR A 613 9.08 17.32 13.60
N ALA A 614 9.50 18.56 13.34
CA ALA A 614 10.45 18.85 12.25
C ALA A 614 11.76 18.06 12.40
N GLU A 615 12.17 17.79 13.65
CA GLU A 615 13.33 16.96 13.99
C GLU A 615 13.15 15.51 13.50
N ASP A 616 12.02 14.88 13.83
CA ASP A 616 11.70 13.51 13.43
C ASP A 616 11.67 13.33 11.89
N LEU A 617 11.32 14.39 11.15
CA LEU A 617 11.27 14.40 9.69
C LEU A 617 12.65 14.59 9.03
N ARG A 618 13.55 15.32 9.69
CA ARG A 618 14.87 15.68 9.16
C ARG A 618 15.79 14.45 9.08
N GLN A 619 15.72 13.55 10.06
CA GLN A 619 16.64 12.39 10.19
C GLN A 619 18.10 12.86 10.21
N ASP A 620 19.01 12.21 9.49
CA ASP A 620 20.44 12.54 9.39
C ASP A 620 20.77 13.61 8.32
N ALA A 621 19.79 14.41 7.90
CA ALA A 621 20.02 15.52 6.97
C ALA A 621 20.66 16.73 7.70
N PRO A 622 21.43 17.58 7.00
CA PRO A 622 22.00 18.79 7.59
C PRO A 622 20.95 19.66 8.28
N LEU A 623 21.32 20.23 9.42
CA LEU A 623 20.44 21.01 10.28
C LEU A 623 20.08 22.36 9.66
N GLY A 624 20.96 22.91 8.81
CA GLY A 624 20.90 24.30 8.36
C GLY A 624 21.36 25.27 9.45
N SER A 625 22.19 24.80 10.37
CA SER A 625 22.71 25.57 11.50
C SER A 625 23.84 26.53 11.08
N ASP A 626 24.19 27.46 11.96
CA ASP A 626 25.35 28.32 11.75
C ASP A 626 26.63 27.48 11.62
N LEU A 627 27.50 27.87 10.69
CA LEU A 627 28.76 27.17 10.44
C LEU A 627 29.93 27.99 10.99
N PRO A 628 30.87 27.37 11.73
CA PRO A 628 32.04 28.06 12.22
C PRO A 628 33.03 28.34 11.07
N THR A 629 33.85 29.38 11.21
CA THR A 629 34.80 29.80 10.17
C THR A 629 36.24 29.56 10.62
N PHE A 630 37.02 28.84 9.81
CA PHE A 630 38.47 28.71 10.02
C PHE A 630 39.16 30.05 9.72
N LEU A 631 40.01 30.51 10.64
CA LEU A 631 40.91 31.65 10.44
C LEU A 631 42.21 31.23 9.78
N THR A 632 42.62 29.97 10.01
CA THR A 632 43.68 29.33 9.24
C THR A 632 43.19 29.04 7.83
N ASN A 633 43.87 29.60 6.85
CA ASN A 633 43.55 29.49 5.43
C ASN A 633 44.82 29.34 4.59
N MET A 634 44.65 29.17 3.28
CA MET A 634 45.74 28.97 2.32
C MET A 634 46.83 30.05 2.38
N THR A 635 46.50 31.28 2.79
CA THR A 635 47.45 32.40 2.89
C THR A 635 48.10 32.54 4.28
N SER A 636 47.43 32.06 5.34
CA SER A 636 47.91 32.18 6.72
C SER A 636 48.66 30.94 7.22
N PHE A 637 48.44 29.78 6.60
CA PHE A 637 49.14 28.55 6.93
C PHE A 637 50.61 28.60 6.45
N ASN A 638 51.56 28.44 7.36
CA ASN A 638 53.00 28.47 7.06
C ASN A 638 53.61 27.07 7.10
N ALA A 639 53.82 26.48 5.93
CA ALA A 639 54.41 25.14 5.76
C ALA A 639 55.87 25.00 6.25
N SER A 640 56.57 26.11 6.55
CA SER A 640 57.95 26.07 7.08
C SER A 640 58.00 25.81 8.59
N ILE A 641 56.87 25.95 9.30
CA ILE A 641 56.79 25.71 10.73
C ILE A 641 56.53 24.21 10.96
N PRO A 642 57.33 23.51 11.77
CA PRO A 642 57.06 22.11 12.10
C PRO A 642 55.76 21.94 12.90
N PHE A 643 55.03 20.84 12.68
CA PHE A 643 53.72 20.57 13.31
C PHE A 643 53.72 20.71 14.84
N ILE A 644 54.81 20.33 15.51
CA ILE A 644 54.97 20.46 16.98
C ILE A 644 54.77 21.90 17.49
N ASN A 645 55.06 22.90 16.66
CA ASN A 645 54.93 24.32 16.97
C ASN A 645 53.83 25.01 16.14
N GLN A 646 52.94 24.24 15.51
CA GLN A 646 51.92 24.76 14.61
C GLN A 646 50.52 24.45 15.12
N THR A 647 49.63 25.44 14.99
CA THR A 647 48.23 25.34 15.38
C THR A 647 47.33 25.80 14.25
N ILE A 648 46.15 25.20 14.15
CA ILE A 648 45.03 25.76 13.37
C ILE A 648 44.13 26.57 14.31
N SER A 649 43.41 27.55 13.77
CA SER A 649 42.53 28.44 14.53
C SER A 649 41.25 28.78 13.79
N TRP A 650 40.22 29.13 14.54
CA TRP A 650 38.89 29.47 14.05
C TRP A 650 38.32 30.66 14.82
N ASP A 651 37.27 31.27 14.25
CA ASP A 651 36.66 32.49 14.77
C ASP A 651 35.89 32.23 16.07
N VAL A 652 35.54 33.31 16.77
CA VAL A 652 34.76 33.26 18.01
C VAL A 652 33.35 32.70 17.81
N LEU A 653 32.76 32.16 18.87
CA LEU A 653 31.41 31.60 18.86
C LEU A 653 30.38 32.69 18.49
N PRO A 654 29.46 32.40 17.54
CA PRO A 654 28.27 33.21 17.33
C PRO A 654 27.33 33.17 18.55
N GLU A 655 26.41 34.15 18.65
CA GLU A 655 25.43 34.19 19.73
C GLU A 655 24.55 32.93 19.72
N GLY A 656 24.36 32.30 20.89
CA GLY A 656 23.55 31.09 21.05
C GLY A 656 24.31 29.76 21.02
N TRP A 657 25.64 29.78 20.84
CA TRP A 657 26.50 28.61 20.86
C TRP A 657 27.50 28.63 22.02
N ASP A 658 27.77 27.47 22.62
CA ASP A 658 28.54 27.38 23.87
C ASP A 658 29.96 26.82 23.67
N SER A 659 30.19 26.01 22.63
CA SER A 659 31.48 25.35 22.37
C SER A 659 31.61 24.88 20.92
N PHE A 660 32.73 24.24 20.58
CA PHE A 660 33.04 23.65 19.28
C PHE A 660 33.20 22.13 19.37
N SER A 661 32.96 21.44 18.26
CA SER A 661 33.43 20.07 17.98
C SER A 661 34.34 20.09 16.76
N LEU A 662 35.50 19.45 16.83
CA LEU A 662 36.44 19.32 15.73
C LEU A 662 36.67 17.84 15.41
N LEU A 663 36.33 17.47 14.18
CA LEU A 663 36.78 16.22 13.57
C LEU A 663 38.16 16.45 12.94
N VAL A 664 39.10 15.57 13.26
CA VAL A 664 40.37 15.42 12.56
C VAL A 664 40.43 14.00 12.01
N ASP A 665 40.59 13.87 10.70
CA ASP A 665 40.62 12.58 10.00
C ASP A 665 39.36 11.74 10.25
N ASP A 666 38.20 12.38 10.16
CA ASP A 666 36.86 11.79 10.41
C ASP A 666 36.64 11.29 11.85
N VAL A 667 37.46 11.74 12.81
CA VAL A 667 37.33 11.40 14.24
C VAL A 667 37.23 12.64 15.09
N GLU A 668 36.26 12.70 16.03
CA GLU A 668 36.19 13.80 16.99
C GLU A 668 37.44 13.79 17.87
N ARG A 669 38.31 14.79 17.71
CA ARG A 669 39.55 14.95 18.51
C ARG A 669 39.47 16.05 19.54
N TYR A 670 38.49 16.93 19.40
CA TYR A 670 38.33 18.05 20.30
C TYR A 670 36.87 18.45 20.47
N ALA A 671 36.49 18.69 21.72
CA ALA A 671 35.20 19.25 22.12
C ALA A 671 35.45 20.28 23.23
N GLY A 672 35.10 21.55 23.01
CA GLY A 672 35.30 22.60 24.01
C GLY A 672 35.33 24.03 23.45
N THR A 673 35.78 24.98 24.27
CA THR A 673 35.68 26.44 24.00
C THR A 673 36.95 27.08 23.42
N ALA A 674 38.01 26.31 23.17
CA ALA A 674 39.23 26.81 22.59
C ALA A 674 39.01 27.27 21.15
N LEU A 675 39.80 28.25 20.73
CA LEU A 675 39.77 28.82 19.37
C LEU A 675 40.89 28.27 18.48
N ASN A 676 41.61 27.26 18.97
CA ASN A 676 42.74 26.66 18.27
C ASN A 676 42.93 25.18 18.62
N TYR A 677 43.68 24.49 17.75
CA TYR A 677 44.07 23.10 17.92
C TYR A 677 45.52 22.89 17.48
N SER A 678 46.30 22.15 18.27
CA SER A 678 47.71 21.86 17.98
C SER A 678 47.87 20.70 17.02
N LEU A 679 48.74 20.85 16.02
CA LEU A 679 49.04 19.80 15.04
C LEU A 679 50.13 18.83 15.53
N ALA A 680 50.64 19.01 16.76
CA ALA A 680 51.76 18.27 17.31
C ALA A 680 51.61 16.73 17.30
N ALA A 681 50.38 16.22 17.36
CA ALA A 681 50.08 14.79 17.38
C ALA A 681 49.85 14.18 15.99
N LEU A 682 49.92 14.98 14.93
CA LEU A 682 49.65 14.56 13.55
C LEU A 682 50.94 14.16 12.83
N GLU A 683 50.85 13.22 11.90
CA GLU A 683 51.99 12.69 11.15
C GLU A 683 52.23 13.51 9.86
N PRO A 684 53.33 14.28 9.75
CA PRO A 684 53.52 15.21 8.63
C PRO A 684 53.57 14.56 7.24
N SER A 685 53.85 13.25 7.15
CA SER A 685 53.86 12.53 5.87
C SER A 685 52.46 12.17 5.35
N LEU A 686 51.41 12.38 6.15
CA LEU A 686 50.02 12.03 5.78
C LEU A 686 49.17 13.29 5.54
N PRO A 687 48.17 13.21 4.65
CA PRO A 687 47.14 14.23 4.57
C PRO A 687 46.27 14.22 5.83
N HIS A 688 45.81 15.41 6.23
CA HIS A 688 44.89 15.58 7.35
C HIS A 688 43.65 16.38 6.95
N PHE A 689 42.48 15.93 7.43
CA PHE A 689 41.19 16.52 7.11
C PHE A 689 40.55 17.11 8.38
N PHE A 690 40.14 18.37 8.33
CA PHE A 690 39.57 19.09 9.47
C PHE A 690 38.14 19.52 9.17
N ARG A 691 37.20 19.20 10.07
CA ARG A 691 35.82 19.67 10.00
C ARG A 691 35.40 20.19 11.37
N LEU A 692 34.78 21.36 11.38
CA LEU A 692 34.44 22.07 12.61
C LEU A 692 32.94 22.27 12.67
N ALA A 693 32.35 22.07 13.84
CA ALA A 693 30.96 22.34 14.14
C ALA A 693 30.84 23.18 15.41
N LEU A 694 29.73 23.90 15.52
CA LEU A 694 29.33 24.57 16.76
C LEU A 694 28.55 23.59 17.65
N ARG A 695 28.54 23.79 18.97
CA ARG A 695 27.80 22.96 19.93
C ARG A 695 27.01 23.81 20.92
N SER A 696 25.80 23.35 21.26
CA SER A 696 24.95 23.91 22.30
C SER A 696 24.53 22.78 23.24
N GLY A 697 24.99 22.85 24.50
CA GLY A 697 24.91 21.71 25.42
C GLY A 697 25.50 20.42 24.82
N ASP A 698 24.70 19.35 24.80
CA ASP A 698 25.08 18.04 24.25
C ASP A 698 24.81 17.91 22.74
N SER A 699 24.23 18.93 22.09
CA SER A 699 23.89 18.89 20.67
C SER A 699 24.97 19.55 19.82
N THR A 700 25.41 18.83 18.78
CA THR A 700 26.36 19.32 17.78
C THR A 700 25.62 19.82 16.54
N GLY A 701 26.05 20.98 16.05
CA GLY A 701 25.58 21.61 14.83
C GLY A 701 26.08 20.90 13.57
N ASP A 702 25.90 21.54 12.42
CA ASP A 702 26.46 21.06 11.16
C ASP A 702 27.97 21.22 11.14
N PHE A 703 28.64 20.20 10.62
CA PHE A 703 30.07 20.26 10.34
C PHE A 703 30.31 21.03 9.04
N THR A 704 31.36 21.85 9.02
CA THR A 704 31.87 22.47 7.79
C THR A 704 32.35 21.41 6.80
N MET A 705 32.32 21.74 5.50
CA MET A 705 33.11 21.02 4.51
C MET A 705 34.59 20.90 4.94
N PRO A 706 35.31 19.86 4.51
CA PRO A 706 36.64 19.56 5.04
C PRO A 706 37.68 20.57 4.56
N ALA A 707 38.39 21.19 5.49
CA ALA A 707 39.69 21.80 5.22
C ALA A 707 40.74 20.69 5.11
N THR A 708 41.65 20.78 4.15
CA THR A 708 42.62 19.71 3.87
C THR A 708 44.05 20.23 3.98
N LEU A 709 44.88 19.55 4.78
CA LEU A 709 46.32 19.76 4.84
C LEU A 709 47.03 18.59 4.17
N TRP A 710 47.75 18.85 3.07
CA TRP A 710 48.51 17.83 2.35
C TRP A 710 49.94 17.67 2.90
N PRO A 711 50.58 16.50 2.73
CA PRO A 711 51.96 16.25 3.19
C PRO A 711 53.00 17.23 2.63
N ASN A 712 52.73 17.83 1.47
CA ASN A 712 53.59 18.85 0.87
C ASN A 712 53.45 20.24 1.52
N GLY A 713 52.68 20.35 2.60
CA GLY A 713 52.40 21.60 3.31
C GLY A 713 51.31 22.48 2.69
N THR A 714 50.61 21.98 1.66
CA THR A 714 49.52 22.73 1.03
C THR A 714 48.25 22.66 1.87
N TRP A 715 47.72 23.83 2.25
CA TRP A 715 46.41 23.96 2.87
C TRP A 715 45.34 24.28 1.82
N VAL A 716 44.23 23.55 1.85
CA VAL A 716 43.05 23.78 1.03
C VAL A 716 41.90 24.20 1.94
N ASP A 717 41.35 25.38 1.67
CA ASP A 717 40.25 25.96 2.42
C ASP A 717 38.96 25.13 2.24
N PRO A 718 38.11 25.05 3.28
CA PRO A 718 36.85 24.34 3.20
C PRO A 718 35.92 25.02 2.19
N LEU A 719 35.18 24.21 1.43
CA LEU A 719 34.12 24.73 0.56
C LEU A 719 32.96 25.32 1.39
N PRO A 720 32.16 26.24 0.84
CA PRO A 720 30.97 26.73 1.53
C PRO A 720 29.94 25.62 1.76
N GLY A 721 29.25 25.66 2.91
CA GLY A 721 28.13 24.78 3.24
C GLY A 721 28.47 23.64 4.21
N PRO A 722 27.44 22.89 4.64
CA PRO A 722 27.60 21.77 5.57
C PRO A 722 28.07 20.48 4.86
N SER A 723 28.82 19.63 5.58
CA SER A 723 29.47 18.41 5.08
C SER A 723 28.59 17.18 4.98
#